data_AF-A0A815DBZ6-F1
#
_entry.id   AF-A0A815DBZ6-F1
#
_cell.length_a   1.000
_cell.length_b   1.000
_cell.length_c   1.000
_cell.angle_alpha   90.00
_cell.angle_beta   90.00
_cell.angle_gamma   90.00
#
_symmetry.space_group_name_H-M   'P 1'
#
loop_
_entity.id
_entity.type
_entity.pdbx_description
1 polymer ?
#
loop_
_entity_poly.entity_id
_entity_poly.type
_entity_poly.pdbx_seq_one_letter_code
_entity_poly.pdbx_strand_id
1 'polypeptide(L)'
;MIPEHFQNNGDRALEDVETLVNAMDTIRTIPEIESKTAGAYYRTVESIRGHMHQLQRDVEQLLLSIDPKSGTSNYGKIARLLSRLKNAKWMNRISPGAYDVSINRVTEELIQYFHELEDSLIKLDLSFKYPENVCKAQEIFDKIESLSVLERSVPELKKSKDEMIQRFLDYVQGNFKRIQDKFNLQDINVYQMKQDLKDLEQIKREYDNLHPACVFLRKHDFSDIKKLNDEIHDLEEKHKIEHEQETQRKFKIESELNGLKSIIQQFDNERRAKIDSNSNEYTNIDILRETLVKTEERLADQLESIQELQTKYNNTLHPLQSIKKEYESLLNTQDCSPEQISFLQEKRHNSIDSLNKIIEDKKNIISERQKNKQLYDFNNRFDASTADIALLYTSNCRKIANVRLKEIATDTYDILEKYIKEYGFFLDQEIDRLFKYLTNISSQDELSQYSQNLETRLEQLSTLTEFKRVFECIEGAKKVEYWRRKFNEQYRIMSGVMEEYHVSGRTKEELYSIEDLMNSNDAFEAEQRMENFNRVQHELVNDFTMKDVTEKVNEVRKRLNNLANDILEQNDFRNIENYAKKSPRDLLAKLEKAASYRSAKYSPVISSISEDIRVYFEGAIKNACEASIDKRSAQMLPLQAALRFLPDTSQTLLTSHIDELINKFIEHE
;
A
#
# COMPACT_ATOMS: atom_id res chain seq x y z
N MET A 1 32.93 29.76 -75.95
CA MET A 1 31.55 30.30 -75.85
C MET A 1 30.62 29.45 -75.00
N ILE A 2 30.13 28.26 -75.41
CA ILE A 2 29.14 27.51 -74.60
C ILE A 2 29.66 27.11 -73.21
N PRO A 3 30.88 26.53 -73.07
CA PRO A 3 31.45 26.22 -71.74
C PRO A 3 31.66 27.45 -70.86
N GLU A 4 32.12 28.57 -71.44
CA GLU A 4 32.28 29.86 -70.73
C GLU A 4 30.94 30.45 -70.29
N HIS A 5 29.88 30.24 -71.08
CA HIS A 5 28.53 30.72 -70.76
C HIS A 5 27.95 29.95 -69.56
N PHE A 6 28.14 28.63 -69.50
CA PHE A 6 27.77 27.82 -68.34
C PHE A 6 28.59 28.16 -67.08
N GLN A 7 29.88 28.51 -67.24
CA GLN A 7 30.72 28.94 -66.13
C GLN A 7 30.31 30.32 -65.57
N ASN A 8 29.89 31.25 -66.43
CA ASN A 8 29.60 32.64 -66.04
C ASN A 8 28.15 32.87 -65.60
N ASN A 9 27.18 32.14 -66.16
CA ASN A 9 25.75 32.42 -65.97
C ASN A 9 24.99 31.36 -65.16
N GLY A 10 25.62 30.25 -64.78
CA GLY A 10 25.03 29.23 -63.90
C GLY A 10 23.68 28.72 -64.40
N ASP A 11 22.62 28.87 -63.59
CA ASP A 11 21.30 28.33 -63.89
C ASP A 11 20.60 29.05 -65.06
N ARG A 12 20.90 30.34 -65.27
CA ARG A 12 20.36 31.13 -66.41
C ARG A 12 20.91 30.65 -67.76
N ALA A 13 22.11 30.07 -67.76
CA ALA A 13 22.71 29.54 -68.97
C ALA A 13 21.87 28.40 -69.59
N LEU A 14 21.19 27.60 -68.78
CA LEU A 14 20.33 26.50 -69.29
C LEU A 14 19.05 27.02 -69.95
N GLU A 15 18.46 28.09 -69.40
CA GLU A 15 17.26 28.75 -69.95
C GLU A 15 17.59 29.55 -71.22
N ASP A 16 18.73 30.24 -71.23
CA ASP A 16 19.24 30.98 -72.38
C ASP A 16 19.55 30.03 -73.55
N VAL A 17 20.16 28.88 -73.24
CA VAL A 17 20.47 27.83 -74.22
C VAL A 17 19.19 27.16 -74.74
N GLU A 18 18.20 26.88 -73.89
CA GLU A 18 16.89 26.36 -74.33
C GLU A 18 16.23 27.31 -75.34
N THR A 19 16.17 28.60 -75.00
CA THR A 19 15.57 29.63 -75.85
C THR A 19 16.28 29.73 -77.20
N LEU A 20 17.62 29.68 -77.17
CA LEU A 20 18.45 29.70 -78.38
C LEU A 20 18.21 28.46 -79.25
N VAL A 21 18.16 27.27 -78.65
CA VAL A 21 17.93 26.03 -79.40
C VAL A 21 16.52 25.99 -79.98
N ASN A 22 15.49 26.41 -79.24
CA ASN A 22 14.13 26.53 -79.76
C ASN A 22 14.04 27.51 -80.93
N ALA A 23 14.76 28.64 -80.86
CA ALA A 23 14.83 29.60 -81.96
C ALA A 23 15.56 29.00 -83.19
N MET A 24 16.64 28.25 -82.97
CA MET A 24 17.37 27.54 -84.02
C MET A 24 16.50 26.47 -84.69
N ASP A 25 15.76 25.68 -83.91
CA ASP A 25 14.81 24.68 -84.42
C ASP A 25 13.71 25.32 -85.26
N THR A 26 13.17 26.45 -84.79
CA THR A 26 12.12 27.21 -85.50
C THR A 26 12.63 27.73 -86.84
N ILE A 27 13.82 28.33 -86.88
CA ILE A 27 14.41 28.86 -88.11
C ILE A 27 14.76 27.73 -89.10
N ARG A 28 15.19 26.57 -88.59
CA ARG A 28 15.53 25.39 -89.39
C ARG A 28 14.31 24.65 -89.96
N THR A 29 13.09 25.13 -89.72
CA THR A 29 11.91 24.67 -90.48
C THR A 29 11.97 25.10 -91.95
N ILE A 30 12.83 26.08 -92.30
CA ILE A 30 13.08 26.53 -93.67
C ILE A 30 14.15 25.61 -94.32
N PRO A 31 13.82 24.86 -95.39
CA PRO A 31 14.71 23.83 -95.96
C PRO A 31 16.10 24.32 -96.40
N GLU A 32 16.23 25.52 -96.98
CA GLU A 32 17.56 26.00 -97.39
C GLU A 32 18.46 26.35 -96.19
N ILE A 33 17.86 26.80 -95.09
CA ILE A 33 18.60 27.13 -93.86
C ILE A 33 18.98 25.84 -93.14
N GLU A 34 18.07 24.87 -93.08
CA GLU A 34 18.30 23.53 -92.54
C GLU A 34 19.56 22.90 -93.15
N SER A 35 19.59 22.80 -94.48
CA SER A 35 20.70 22.20 -95.24
C SER A 35 22.03 22.94 -95.01
N LYS A 36 22.02 24.28 -95.05
CA LYS A 36 23.24 25.09 -94.89
C LYS A 36 23.77 25.14 -93.47
N THR A 37 22.92 24.97 -92.47
CA THR A 37 23.30 25.09 -91.04
C THR A 37 23.41 23.75 -90.31
N ALA A 38 23.11 22.62 -90.97
CA ALA A 38 23.06 21.28 -90.35
C ALA A 38 24.33 20.93 -89.56
N GLY A 39 25.52 21.16 -90.13
CA GLY A 39 26.78 20.87 -89.46
C GLY A 39 27.12 21.78 -88.27
N ALA A 40 26.62 23.03 -88.27
CA ALA A 40 26.79 23.93 -87.12
C ALA A 40 25.78 23.61 -86.01
N TYR A 41 24.54 23.31 -86.38
CA TYR A 41 23.49 22.87 -85.48
C TYR A 41 23.89 21.58 -84.74
N TYR A 42 24.32 20.54 -85.48
CA TYR A 42 24.73 19.27 -84.89
C TYR A 42 25.88 19.45 -83.88
N ARG A 43 26.92 20.22 -84.24
CA ARG A 43 28.04 20.52 -83.31
C ARG A 43 27.60 21.28 -82.06
N THR A 44 26.62 22.17 -82.19
CA THR A 44 26.07 22.93 -81.06
C THR A 44 25.31 22.01 -80.12
N VAL A 45 24.43 21.16 -80.66
CA VAL A 45 23.69 20.15 -79.90
C VAL A 45 24.63 19.16 -79.21
N GLU A 46 25.67 18.66 -79.90
CA GLU A 46 26.67 17.77 -79.28
C GLU A 46 27.46 18.46 -78.16
N SER A 47 27.80 19.74 -78.32
CA SER A 47 28.49 20.50 -77.27
C SER A 47 27.62 20.67 -76.02
N ILE A 48 26.31 20.89 -76.19
CA ILE A 48 25.36 20.97 -75.07
C ILE A 48 25.22 19.59 -74.41
N ARG A 49 25.10 18.52 -75.20
CA ARG A 49 25.04 17.14 -74.70
C ARG A 49 26.30 16.77 -73.91
N GLY A 50 27.48 17.15 -74.39
CA GLY A 50 28.75 16.93 -73.68
C GLY A 50 28.80 17.63 -72.32
N HIS A 51 28.26 18.84 -72.20
CA HIS A 51 28.16 19.55 -70.92
C HIS A 51 27.18 18.86 -69.95
N MET A 52 26.06 18.34 -70.45
CA MET A 52 25.10 17.59 -69.64
C MET A 52 25.70 16.28 -69.10
N HIS A 53 26.48 15.55 -69.90
CA HIS A 53 27.22 14.37 -69.41
C HIS A 53 28.30 14.73 -68.39
N GLN A 54 28.86 15.94 -68.45
CA GLN A 54 29.77 16.40 -67.41
C GLN A 54 29.02 16.70 -66.11
N LEU A 55 27.90 17.41 -66.17
CA LEU A 55 27.02 17.65 -65.01
C LEU A 55 26.55 16.34 -64.36
N GLN A 56 26.21 15.33 -65.17
CA GLN A 56 25.89 13.98 -64.69
C GLN A 56 27.07 13.36 -63.93
N ARG A 57 28.26 13.34 -64.53
CA ARG A 57 29.48 12.79 -63.88
C ARG A 57 29.83 13.53 -62.59
N ASP A 58 29.62 14.84 -62.54
CA ASP A 58 29.86 15.65 -61.35
C ASP A 58 28.87 15.27 -60.22
N VAL A 59 27.61 15.00 -60.56
CA VAL A 59 26.61 14.51 -59.60
C VAL A 59 26.95 13.09 -59.13
N GLU A 60 27.26 12.17 -60.04
CA GLU A 60 27.65 10.79 -59.70
C GLU A 60 28.91 10.77 -58.83
N GLN A 61 29.92 11.60 -59.09
CA GLN A 61 31.11 11.71 -58.24
C GLN A 61 30.79 12.28 -56.85
N LEU A 62 29.86 13.24 -56.77
CA LEU A 62 29.41 13.76 -55.48
C LEU A 62 28.57 12.73 -54.69
N LEU A 63 27.79 11.89 -55.38
CA LEU A 63 27.10 10.76 -54.77
C LEU A 63 28.09 9.71 -54.24
N LEU A 64 29.12 9.36 -55.00
CA LEU A 64 30.19 8.46 -54.54
C LEU A 64 30.97 9.03 -53.34
N SER A 65 30.96 10.36 -53.16
CA SER A 65 31.54 11.02 -52.00
C SER A 65 30.63 11.05 -50.76
N ILE A 66 29.38 10.57 -50.88
CA ILE A 66 28.51 10.24 -49.74
C ILE A 66 29.06 8.96 -49.11
N ASP A 67 30.21 9.07 -48.46
CA ASP A 67 30.76 7.99 -47.65
C ASP A 67 29.93 7.88 -46.36
N PRO A 68 29.37 6.70 -46.03
CA PRO A 68 28.66 6.46 -44.78
C PRO A 68 29.44 6.88 -43.52
N LYS A 69 30.77 6.94 -43.62
CA LYS A 69 31.71 7.19 -42.50
C LYS A 69 32.23 8.63 -42.39
N SER A 70 32.21 9.43 -43.46
CA SER A 70 32.94 10.72 -43.48
C SER A 70 32.15 11.92 -42.95
N GLY A 71 30.83 11.80 -42.78
CA GLY A 71 30.00 12.80 -42.08
C GLY A 71 29.85 14.17 -42.74
N THR A 72 30.52 14.44 -43.87
CA THR A 72 30.50 15.75 -44.54
C THR A 72 30.04 15.64 -45.99
N SER A 73 28.86 15.07 -46.19
CA SER A 73 28.20 15.08 -47.49
C SER A 73 27.63 16.48 -47.76
N ASN A 74 28.04 17.12 -48.86
CA ASN A 74 27.52 18.44 -49.23
C ASN A 74 26.18 18.31 -49.98
N TYR A 75 25.13 17.89 -49.25
CA TYR A 75 23.78 17.71 -49.81
C TYR A 75 23.24 18.98 -50.49
N GLY A 76 23.67 20.16 -50.06
CA GLY A 76 23.36 21.42 -50.73
C GLY A 76 24.00 21.59 -52.11
N LYS A 77 25.18 21.00 -52.38
CA LYS A 77 25.75 20.93 -53.74
C LYS A 77 24.96 19.94 -54.60
N ILE A 78 24.62 18.77 -54.06
CA ILE A 78 23.83 17.75 -54.77
C ILE A 78 22.46 18.30 -55.15
N ALA A 79 21.76 18.96 -54.22
CA ALA A 79 20.45 19.57 -54.47
C ALA A 79 20.49 20.62 -55.59
N ARG A 80 21.53 21.46 -55.61
CA ARG A 80 21.73 22.46 -56.67
C ARG A 80 21.97 21.81 -58.03
N LEU A 81 22.84 20.80 -58.10
CA LEU A 81 23.12 20.11 -59.36
C LEU A 81 21.92 19.30 -59.86
N LEU A 82 21.18 18.66 -58.95
CA LEU A 82 19.91 18.01 -59.28
C LEU A 82 18.86 18.99 -59.79
N SER A 83 18.77 20.19 -59.22
CA SER A 83 17.88 21.24 -59.70
C SER A 83 18.26 21.70 -61.11
N ARG A 84 19.57 21.86 -61.37
CA ARG A 84 20.10 22.20 -62.71
C ARG A 84 19.80 21.13 -63.73
N LEU A 85 20.03 19.86 -63.37
CA LEU A 85 19.61 18.73 -64.20
C LEU A 85 18.11 18.85 -64.43
N LYS A 86 17.26 18.92 -63.39
CA LYS A 86 15.79 18.99 -63.50
C LYS A 86 15.29 20.09 -64.46
N ASN A 87 15.96 21.24 -64.50
CA ASN A 87 15.63 22.37 -65.37
C ASN A 87 16.07 22.17 -66.83
N ALA A 88 17.01 21.24 -67.09
CA ALA A 88 17.43 20.85 -68.44
C ALA A 88 16.50 19.81 -69.10
N LYS A 89 15.28 19.60 -68.58
CA LYS A 89 14.30 18.61 -69.09
C LYS A 89 13.98 18.76 -70.58
N TRP A 90 14.07 19.97 -71.11
CA TRP A 90 13.88 20.26 -72.54
C TRP A 90 14.85 19.47 -73.45
N MET A 91 16.01 19.05 -72.92
CA MET A 91 17.00 18.23 -73.64
C MET A 91 16.44 16.87 -74.08
N ASN A 92 15.42 16.33 -73.41
CA ASN A 92 14.74 15.11 -73.87
C ASN A 92 14.13 15.26 -75.28
N ARG A 93 13.83 16.49 -75.72
CA ARG A 93 13.32 16.75 -77.08
C ARG A 93 14.39 16.50 -78.16
N ILE A 94 15.66 16.65 -77.79
CA ILE A 94 16.81 16.60 -78.70
C ILE A 94 17.60 15.29 -78.53
N SER A 95 17.54 14.69 -77.35
CA SER A 95 18.20 13.43 -77.02
C SER A 95 17.30 12.61 -76.09
N PRO A 96 16.26 11.94 -76.63
CA PRO A 96 15.29 11.21 -75.81
C PRO A 96 15.96 10.16 -74.90
N GLY A 97 15.56 10.14 -73.63
CA GLY A 97 15.91 9.08 -72.67
C GLY A 97 17.23 9.25 -71.91
N ALA A 98 18.26 9.87 -72.48
CA ALA A 98 19.57 10.02 -71.82
C ALA A 98 19.50 10.83 -70.50
N TYR A 99 18.62 11.83 -70.49
CA TYR A 99 18.42 12.70 -69.34
C TYR A 99 17.56 12.04 -68.25
N ASP A 100 16.44 11.40 -68.64
CA ASP A 100 15.56 10.71 -67.69
C ASP A 100 16.30 9.57 -66.98
N VAL A 101 17.13 8.81 -67.70
CA VAL A 101 17.97 7.75 -67.12
C VAL A 101 18.93 8.29 -66.06
N SER A 102 19.54 9.46 -66.31
CA SER A 102 20.52 10.07 -65.40
C SER A 102 19.87 10.58 -64.12
N ILE A 103 18.71 11.27 -64.22
CA ILE A 103 17.98 11.74 -63.04
C ILE A 103 17.40 10.58 -62.24
N ASN A 104 16.86 9.57 -62.91
CA ASN A 104 16.29 8.40 -62.24
C ASN A 104 17.36 7.66 -61.46
N ARG A 105 18.54 7.41 -62.04
CA ARG A 105 19.66 6.76 -61.35
C ARG A 105 20.09 7.52 -60.09
N VAL A 106 20.31 8.83 -60.19
CA VAL A 106 20.70 9.67 -59.04
C VAL A 106 19.62 9.65 -57.95
N THR A 107 18.35 9.67 -58.36
CA THR A 107 17.20 9.60 -57.45
C THR A 107 17.14 8.24 -56.74
N GLU A 108 17.32 7.15 -57.48
CA GLU A 108 17.37 5.78 -56.95
C GLU A 108 18.53 5.59 -55.96
N GLU A 109 19.73 6.11 -56.26
CA GLU A 109 20.88 6.03 -55.34
C GLU A 109 20.63 6.80 -54.04
N LEU A 110 19.99 7.97 -54.10
CA LEU A 110 19.60 8.74 -52.90
C LEU A 110 18.52 8.02 -52.08
N ILE A 111 17.54 7.41 -52.74
CA ILE A 111 16.49 6.61 -52.08
C ILE A 111 17.12 5.38 -51.44
N GLN A 112 18.04 4.70 -52.13
CA GLN A 112 18.75 3.53 -51.59
C GLN A 112 19.57 3.91 -50.35
N TYR A 113 20.34 5.01 -50.40
CA TYR A 113 21.07 5.51 -49.24
C TYR A 113 20.14 5.85 -48.07
N PHE A 114 18.97 6.45 -48.35
CA PHE A 114 17.96 6.69 -47.33
C PHE A 114 17.47 5.38 -46.70
N HIS A 115 17.20 4.33 -47.50
CA HIS A 115 16.82 3.02 -46.98
C HIS A 115 17.93 2.34 -46.17
N GLU A 116 19.21 2.56 -46.48
CA GLU A 116 20.32 2.07 -45.64
C GLU A 116 20.35 2.75 -44.26
N LEU A 117 20.01 4.05 -44.20
CA LEU A 117 19.84 4.77 -42.93
C LEU A 117 18.61 4.26 -42.16
N GLU A 118 17.50 4.00 -42.87
CA GLU A 118 16.30 3.38 -42.30
C GLU A 118 16.60 2.01 -41.69
N ASP A 119 17.26 1.13 -42.44
CA ASP A 119 17.66 -0.20 -41.98
C ASP A 119 18.59 -0.12 -40.77
N SER A 120 19.50 0.86 -40.77
CA SER A 120 20.39 1.10 -39.64
C SER A 120 19.61 1.51 -38.39
N LEU A 121 18.58 2.35 -38.54
CA LEU A 121 17.70 2.74 -37.44
C LEU A 121 16.85 1.57 -36.94
N ILE A 122 16.26 0.78 -37.84
CA ILE A 122 15.42 -0.38 -37.48
C ILE A 122 16.22 -1.45 -36.74
N LYS A 123 17.51 -1.61 -37.05
CA LYS A 123 18.41 -2.54 -36.36
C LYS A 123 18.79 -2.09 -34.95
N LEU A 124 18.58 -0.81 -34.59
CA LEU A 124 18.82 -0.34 -33.24
C LEU A 124 17.71 -0.82 -32.30
N ASP A 125 18.09 -1.51 -31.23
CA ASP A 125 17.18 -1.73 -30.12
C ASP A 125 17.03 -0.41 -29.36
N LEU A 126 15.94 0.30 -29.65
CA LEU A 126 15.61 1.57 -29.01
C LEU A 126 14.91 1.37 -27.66
N SER A 127 14.82 0.15 -27.13
CA SER A 127 14.25 -0.07 -25.81
C SER A 127 15.02 0.71 -24.76
N PHE A 128 14.35 1.11 -23.69
CA PHE A 128 15.00 1.90 -22.65
C PHE A 128 16.16 1.17 -21.95
N LYS A 129 16.31 -0.15 -22.15
CA LYS A 129 17.46 -0.96 -21.69
C LYS A 129 18.79 -0.54 -22.32
N TYR A 130 18.76 0.08 -23.50
CA TYR A 130 19.95 0.49 -24.26
C TYR A 130 19.89 1.99 -24.57
N PRO A 131 19.96 2.87 -23.55
CA PRO A 131 19.79 4.30 -23.73
C PRO A 131 20.85 4.97 -24.63
N GLU A 132 22.00 4.32 -24.83
CA GLU A 132 23.03 4.72 -25.79
C GLU A 132 22.57 4.63 -27.25
N ASN A 133 21.62 3.76 -27.56
CA ASN A 133 21.08 3.62 -28.92
C ASN A 133 20.20 4.82 -29.31
N VAL A 134 19.67 5.57 -28.33
CA VAL A 134 18.97 6.84 -28.59
C VAL A 134 19.92 7.88 -29.21
N CYS A 135 21.17 7.94 -28.74
CA CYS A 135 22.18 8.84 -29.31
C CYS A 135 22.53 8.43 -30.75
N LYS A 136 22.71 7.13 -31.01
CA LYS A 136 22.96 6.62 -32.37
C LYS A 136 21.78 6.89 -33.31
N ALA A 137 20.55 6.73 -32.81
CA ALA A 137 19.36 7.09 -33.55
C ALA A 137 19.33 8.58 -33.89
N GLN A 138 19.70 9.45 -32.93
CA GLN A 138 19.82 10.89 -33.19
C GLN A 138 20.84 11.19 -34.29
N GLU A 139 22.01 10.55 -34.29
CA GLU A 139 23.01 10.73 -35.35
C GLU A 139 22.46 10.32 -36.72
N ILE A 140 21.67 9.25 -36.80
CA ILE A 140 20.97 8.84 -38.02
C ILE A 140 19.93 9.89 -38.42
N PHE A 141 19.16 10.42 -37.48
CA PHE A 141 18.19 11.49 -37.74
C PHE A 141 18.86 12.78 -38.21
N ASP A 142 20.01 13.16 -37.66
CA ASP A 142 20.75 14.34 -38.10
C ASP A 142 21.21 14.17 -39.57
N LYS A 143 21.64 12.96 -39.95
CA LYS A 143 21.95 12.63 -41.36
C LYS A 143 20.70 12.71 -42.24
N ILE A 144 19.58 12.15 -41.80
CA ILE A 144 18.31 12.22 -42.54
C ILE A 144 17.83 13.68 -42.68
N GLU A 145 17.92 14.47 -41.63
CA GLU A 145 17.49 15.87 -41.65
C GLU A 145 18.38 16.69 -42.60
N SER A 146 19.66 16.36 -42.73
CA SER A 146 20.54 16.97 -43.72
C SER A 146 20.16 16.64 -45.17
N LEU A 147 19.44 15.52 -45.42
CA LEU A 147 18.85 15.19 -46.73
C LEU A 147 17.62 16.05 -47.05
N SER A 148 17.04 16.78 -46.09
CA SER A 148 15.82 17.58 -46.30
C SER A 148 15.97 18.63 -47.41
N VAL A 149 17.19 19.09 -47.67
CA VAL A 149 17.49 20.02 -48.78
C VAL A 149 17.18 19.40 -50.16
N LEU A 150 17.17 18.07 -50.26
CA LEU A 150 16.90 17.31 -51.49
C LEU A 150 15.41 17.04 -51.72
N GLU A 151 14.53 17.26 -50.73
CA GLU A 151 13.09 16.94 -50.81
C GLU A 151 12.36 17.65 -51.96
N ARG A 152 12.83 18.83 -52.37
CA ARG A 152 12.26 19.55 -53.54
C ARG A 152 12.58 18.85 -54.87
N SER A 153 13.74 18.21 -54.94
CA SER A 153 14.22 17.49 -56.12
C SER A 153 13.71 16.06 -56.13
N VAL A 154 13.67 15.40 -54.97
CA VAL A 154 13.22 14.02 -54.74
C VAL A 154 12.12 14.01 -53.66
N PRO A 155 10.85 14.20 -54.03
CA PRO A 155 9.72 14.27 -53.08
C PRO A 155 9.51 12.98 -52.26
N GLU A 156 9.93 11.82 -52.78
CA GLU A 156 9.84 10.52 -52.14
C GLU A 156 10.57 10.51 -50.79
N LEU A 157 11.70 11.23 -50.69
CA LEU A 157 12.47 11.35 -49.45
C LEU A 157 11.65 12.01 -48.34
N LYS A 158 10.79 12.98 -48.67
CA LYS A 158 9.95 13.66 -47.68
C LYS A 158 8.97 12.68 -47.04
N LYS A 159 8.28 11.89 -47.88
CA LYS A 159 7.32 10.89 -47.40
C LYS A 159 8.00 9.85 -46.52
N SER A 160 9.13 9.29 -46.97
CA SER A 160 9.87 8.28 -46.18
C SER A 160 10.45 8.86 -44.89
N LYS A 161 10.88 10.13 -44.90
CA LYS A 161 11.32 10.85 -43.69
C LYS A 161 10.20 10.98 -42.68
N ASP A 162 9.05 11.49 -43.08
CA ASP A 162 7.91 11.70 -42.20
C ASP A 162 7.44 10.36 -41.58
N GLU A 163 7.38 9.29 -42.39
CA GLU A 163 7.06 7.94 -41.91
C GLU A 163 8.09 7.40 -40.91
N MET A 164 9.39 7.59 -41.16
CA MET A 164 10.44 7.15 -40.25
C MET A 164 10.42 7.93 -38.93
N ILE A 165 10.27 9.25 -39.00
CA ILE A 165 10.12 10.10 -37.80
C ILE A 165 8.93 9.61 -36.98
N GLN A 166 7.77 9.35 -37.62
CA GLN A 166 6.59 8.87 -36.90
C GLN A 166 6.81 7.51 -36.24
N ARG A 167 7.42 6.54 -36.93
CA ARG A 167 7.75 5.22 -36.34
C ARG A 167 8.67 5.34 -35.13
N PHE A 168 9.68 6.21 -35.20
CA PHE A 168 10.56 6.48 -34.08
C PHE A 168 9.83 7.13 -32.91
N LEU A 169 8.97 8.12 -33.18
CA LEU A 169 8.13 8.76 -32.17
C LEU A 169 7.24 7.72 -31.47
N ASP A 170 6.57 6.86 -32.22
CA ASP A 170 5.69 5.82 -31.69
C ASP A 170 6.46 4.82 -30.81
N TYR A 171 7.66 4.43 -31.24
CA TYR A 171 8.53 3.53 -30.48
C TYR A 171 8.97 4.17 -29.15
N VAL A 172 9.46 5.41 -29.20
CA VAL A 172 9.91 6.15 -28.01
C VAL A 172 8.73 6.40 -27.05
N GLN A 173 7.56 6.77 -27.57
CA GLN A 173 6.33 6.89 -26.77
C GLN A 173 5.94 5.57 -26.11
N GLY A 174 6.06 4.45 -26.83
CA GLY A 174 5.86 3.11 -26.27
C GLY A 174 6.80 2.84 -25.09
N ASN A 175 8.06 3.26 -25.16
CA ASN A 175 8.99 3.16 -24.03
C ASN A 175 8.64 4.09 -22.87
N PHE A 176 8.22 5.33 -23.13
CA PHE A 176 7.76 6.22 -22.06
C PHE A 176 6.56 5.62 -21.32
N LYS A 177 5.60 5.04 -22.05
CA LYS A 177 4.49 4.31 -21.43
C LYS A 177 4.99 3.14 -20.59
N ARG A 178 5.94 2.34 -21.09
CA ARG A 178 6.55 1.25 -20.30
C ARG A 178 7.25 1.73 -19.05
N ILE A 179 7.96 2.86 -19.09
CA ILE A 179 8.58 3.48 -17.91
C ILE A 179 7.49 3.90 -16.92
N GLN A 180 6.44 4.56 -17.41
CA GLN A 180 5.30 4.95 -16.59
C GLN A 180 4.62 3.74 -15.92
N ASP A 181 4.35 2.67 -16.67
CA ASP A 181 3.73 1.44 -16.16
C ASP A 181 4.66 0.73 -15.16
N LYS A 182 5.96 0.65 -15.45
CA LYS A 182 6.97 -0.05 -14.62
C LYS A 182 7.13 0.56 -13.24
N PHE A 183 7.13 1.88 -13.14
CA PHE A 183 7.22 2.60 -11.86
C PHE A 183 5.85 3.03 -11.34
N ASN A 184 4.77 2.62 -12.01
CA ASN A 184 3.41 3.04 -11.71
C ASN A 184 3.31 4.58 -11.58
N LEU A 185 3.96 5.31 -12.48
CA LEU A 185 3.93 6.78 -12.51
C LEU A 185 2.53 7.31 -12.85
N GLN A 186 1.67 6.45 -13.42
CA GLN A 186 0.26 6.73 -13.69
C GLN A 186 -0.65 6.54 -12.47
N ASP A 187 -0.14 6.01 -11.34
CA ASP A 187 -0.78 6.16 -10.02
C ASP A 187 -0.66 7.64 -9.62
N ILE A 188 -1.47 8.43 -10.31
CA ILE A 188 -1.78 9.81 -10.00
C ILE A 188 -2.21 9.79 -8.54
N ASN A 189 -1.52 10.60 -7.72
CA ASN A 189 -1.88 11.14 -6.40
C ASN A 189 -3.13 10.51 -5.77
N VAL A 190 -3.12 10.13 -4.49
CA VAL A 190 -4.30 9.75 -3.65
C VAL A 190 -5.65 10.34 -4.12
N TYR A 191 -5.67 11.59 -4.59
CA TYR A 191 -6.76 12.18 -5.37
C TYR A 191 -7.38 11.33 -6.51
N GLN A 192 -6.60 10.82 -7.48
CA GLN A 192 -7.12 9.98 -8.57
C GLN A 192 -7.60 8.62 -8.05
N MET A 193 -6.89 8.03 -7.09
CA MET A 193 -7.38 6.82 -6.42
C MET A 193 -8.73 7.05 -5.73
N LYS A 194 -8.93 8.22 -5.14
CA LYS A 194 -10.23 8.63 -4.59
C LYS A 194 -11.27 8.82 -5.70
N GLN A 195 -10.86 9.28 -6.88
CA GLN A 195 -11.77 9.40 -8.02
C GLN A 195 -12.19 8.03 -8.55
N ASP A 196 -11.23 7.12 -8.77
CA ASP A 196 -11.51 5.73 -9.14
C ASP A 196 -12.38 5.03 -8.09
N LEU A 197 -12.12 5.28 -6.80
CA LEU A 197 -12.94 4.73 -5.72
C LEU A 197 -14.38 5.22 -5.83
N LYS A 198 -14.60 6.52 -6.11
CA LYS A 198 -15.94 7.06 -6.33
C LYS A 198 -16.63 6.40 -7.53
N ASP A 199 -15.90 6.17 -8.61
CA ASP A 199 -16.44 5.54 -9.82
C ASP A 199 -16.83 4.08 -9.54
N LEU A 200 -16.00 3.32 -8.81
CA LEU A 200 -16.32 1.95 -8.37
C LEU A 200 -17.51 1.91 -7.40
N GLU A 201 -17.58 2.85 -6.45
CA GLU A 201 -18.72 3.00 -5.55
C GLU A 201 -19.99 3.42 -6.28
N GLN A 202 -19.87 4.15 -7.39
CA GLN A 202 -20.98 4.46 -8.27
C GLN A 202 -21.47 3.21 -9.03
N ILE A 203 -20.56 2.43 -9.62
CA ILE A 203 -20.90 1.15 -10.27
C ILE A 203 -21.62 0.23 -9.29
N LYS A 204 -21.13 0.14 -8.04
CA LYS A 204 -21.78 -0.66 -6.99
C LYS A 204 -23.20 -0.16 -6.70
N ARG A 205 -23.39 1.14 -6.54
CA ARG A 205 -24.74 1.72 -6.33
C ARG A 205 -25.68 1.46 -7.49
N GLU A 206 -25.20 1.58 -8.73
CA GLU A 206 -25.97 1.27 -9.93
C GLU A 206 -26.36 -0.22 -9.97
N TYR A 207 -25.44 -1.13 -9.62
CA TYR A 207 -25.70 -2.55 -9.48
C TYR A 207 -26.74 -2.87 -8.39
N ASP A 208 -26.63 -2.26 -7.21
CA ASP A 208 -27.57 -2.45 -6.09
C ASP A 208 -28.97 -1.95 -6.48
N ASN A 209 -29.04 -0.86 -7.27
CA ASN A 209 -30.31 -0.33 -7.77
C ASN A 209 -31.00 -1.28 -8.76
N LEU A 210 -30.26 -2.12 -9.48
CA LEU A 210 -30.80 -3.14 -10.38
C LEU A 210 -31.35 -4.37 -9.64
N HIS A 211 -31.21 -4.42 -8.31
CA HIS A 211 -31.77 -5.50 -7.51
C HIS A 211 -33.31 -5.58 -7.69
N PRO A 212 -33.90 -6.78 -7.89
CA PRO A 212 -35.33 -6.92 -8.12
C PRO A 212 -36.22 -6.23 -7.08
N ALA A 213 -35.84 -6.31 -5.80
CA ALA A 213 -36.51 -5.62 -4.71
C ALA A 213 -36.50 -4.07 -4.86
N CYS A 214 -35.39 -3.49 -5.30
CA CYS A 214 -35.24 -2.05 -5.52
C CYS A 214 -36.00 -1.58 -6.78
N VAL A 215 -36.04 -2.41 -7.82
CA VAL A 215 -36.87 -2.16 -9.01
C VAL A 215 -38.36 -2.20 -8.66
N PHE A 216 -38.76 -3.16 -7.81
CA PHE A 216 -40.13 -3.29 -7.33
C PHE A 216 -40.59 -2.05 -6.54
N LEU A 217 -39.81 -1.57 -5.57
CA LEU A 217 -40.15 -0.34 -4.83
C LEU A 217 -40.34 0.88 -5.74
N ARG A 218 -39.47 1.05 -6.74
CA ARG A 218 -39.56 2.17 -7.69
C ARG A 218 -40.80 2.09 -8.59
N LYS A 219 -41.26 0.89 -8.94
CA LYS A 219 -42.55 0.71 -9.65
C LYS A 219 -43.76 1.14 -8.81
N HIS A 220 -43.60 1.18 -7.49
CA HIS A 220 -44.60 1.65 -6.54
C HIS A 220 -44.31 3.07 -6.03
N ASP A 221 -43.53 3.86 -6.77
CA ASP A 221 -43.17 5.26 -6.47
C ASP A 221 -42.35 5.49 -5.18
N PHE A 222 -41.77 4.43 -4.61
CA PHE A 222 -40.86 4.52 -3.46
C PHE A 222 -39.40 4.56 -3.93
N SER A 223 -38.64 5.58 -3.51
CA SER A 223 -37.20 5.65 -3.84
C SER A 223 -36.35 4.68 -3.03
N ASP A 224 -36.79 4.33 -1.84
CA ASP A 224 -36.10 3.43 -0.92
C ASP A 224 -37.10 2.88 0.12
N ILE A 225 -36.67 1.85 0.86
CA ILE A 225 -37.46 1.21 1.91
C ILE A 225 -37.74 2.13 3.10
N LYS A 226 -36.91 3.16 3.31
CA LYS A 226 -37.09 4.09 4.41
C LYS A 226 -38.34 4.93 4.19
N LYS A 227 -38.55 5.47 2.98
CA LYS A 227 -39.79 6.19 2.66
C LYS A 227 -41.05 5.36 2.83
N LEU A 228 -41.02 4.09 2.42
CA LEU A 228 -42.15 3.19 2.62
C LEU A 228 -42.42 2.95 4.11
N ASN A 229 -41.37 2.75 4.92
CA ASN A 229 -41.51 2.59 6.36
C ASN A 229 -41.98 3.87 7.06
N ASP A 230 -41.48 5.04 6.65
CA ASP A 230 -41.89 6.33 7.18
C ASP A 230 -43.37 6.57 6.85
N GLU A 231 -43.84 6.26 5.63
CA GLU A 231 -45.25 6.41 5.25
C GLU A 231 -46.18 5.43 6.00
N ILE A 232 -45.72 4.18 6.20
CA ILE A 232 -46.43 3.21 7.06
C ILE A 232 -46.53 3.74 8.49
N HIS A 233 -45.43 4.23 9.05
CA HIS A 233 -45.38 4.75 10.41
C HIS A 233 -46.28 5.98 10.59
N ASP A 234 -46.22 6.94 9.66
CA ASP A 234 -47.04 8.15 9.70
C ASP A 234 -48.55 7.82 9.64
N LEU A 235 -48.93 6.80 8.85
CA LEU A 235 -50.31 6.33 8.78
C LEU A 235 -50.73 5.59 10.07
N GLU A 236 -49.86 4.77 10.64
CA GLU A 236 -50.09 4.09 11.93
C GLU A 236 -50.27 5.11 13.07
N GLU A 237 -49.41 6.13 13.13
CA GLU A 237 -49.47 7.17 14.14
C GLU A 237 -50.72 8.06 13.98
N LYS A 238 -51.04 8.46 12.75
CA LYS A 238 -52.25 9.23 12.46
C LYS A 238 -53.51 8.47 12.86
N HIS A 239 -53.61 7.19 12.50
CA HIS A 239 -54.75 6.36 12.86
C HIS A 239 -54.85 6.17 14.37
N LYS A 240 -53.73 5.98 15.07
CA LYS A 240 -53.71 5.88 16.53
C LYS A 240 -54.32 7.13 17.18
N ILE A 241 -53.91 8.31 16.73
CA ILE A 241 -54.44 9.59 17.23
C ILE A 241 -55.94 9.73 16.94
N GLU A 242 -56.36 9.46 15.70
CA GLU A 242 -57.79 9.54 15.31
C GLU A 242 -58.64 8.54 16.10
N HIS A 243 -58.17 7.30 16.29
CA HIS A 243 -58.86 6.27 17.07
C HIS A 243 -58.95 6.62 18.57
N GLU A 244 -57.90 7.17 19.16
CA GLU A 244 -57.92 7.65 20.54
C GLU A 244 -58.95 8.78 20.74
N GLN A 245 -59.03 9.73 19.79
CA GLN A 245 -60.01 10.82 19.83
C GLN A 245 -61.45 10.30 19.75
N GLU A 246 -61.75 9.38 18.83
CA GLU A 246 -63.10 8.80 18.71
C GLU A 246 -63.46 7.92 19.92
N THR A 247 -62.50 7.18 20.48
CA THR A 247 -62.71 6.40 21.71
C THR A 247 -63.04 7.30 22.90
N GLN A 248 -62.38 8.46 23.02
CA GLN A 248 -62.70 9.45 24.07
C GLN A 248 -64.10 10.06 23.88
N ARG A 249 -64.51 10.35 22.65
CA ARG A 249 -65.86 10.84 22.35
C ARG A 249 -66.93 9.82 22.70
N LYS A 250 -66.70 8.55 22.34
CA LYS A 250 -67.55 7.43 22.72
C LYS A 250 -67.70 7.34 24.24
N PHE A 251 -66.59 7.33 24.98
CA PHE A 251 -66.61 7.25 26.45
C PHE A 251 -67.41 8.40 27.08
N LYS A 252 -67.26 9.62 26.55
CA LYS A 252 -68.02 10.78 27.01
C LYS A 252 -69.53 10.58 26.80
N ILE A 253 -69.94 10.11 25.63
CA ILE A 253 -71.35 9.83 25.33
C ILE A 253 -71.89 8.69 26.19
N GLU A 254 -71.13 7.62 26.40
CA GLU A 254 -71.50 6.51 27.29
C GLU A 254 -71.67 6.98 28.75
N SER A 255 -70.80 7.88 29.23
CA SER A 255 -70.91 8.48 30.54
C SER A 255 -72.17 9.37 30.67
N GLU A 256 -72.45 10.21 29.66
CA GLU A 256 -73.68 11.01 29.57
C GLU A 256 -74.92 10.10 29.61
N LEU A 257 -74.91 9.01 28.83
CA LEU A 257 -76.00 8.05 28.71
C LEU A 257 -76.23 7.28 30.01
N ASN A 258 -75.17 6.85 30.69
CA ASN A 258 -75.26 6.19 32.00
C ASN A 258 -75.76 7.15 33.09
N GLY A 259 -75.34 8.42 33.04
CA GLY A 259 -75.86 9.47 33.92
C GLY A 259 -77.36 9.67 33.73
N LEU A 260 -77.82 9.78 32.47
CA LEU A 260 -79.24 9.88 32.13
C LEU A 260 -80.02 8.65 32.59
N LYS A 261 -79.50 7.43 32.37
CA LYS A 261 -80.12 6.19 32.85
C LYS A 261 -80.26 6.16 34.37
N SER A 262 -79.23 6.56 35.11
CA SER A 262 -79.26 6.63 36.57
C SER A 262 -80.31 7.62 37.07
N ILE A 263 -80.42 8.80 36.45
CA ILE A 263 -81.42 9.82 36.81
C ILE A 263 -82.84 9.30 36.54
N ILE A 264 -83.08 8.71 35.37
CA ILE A 264 -84.37 8.12 35.01
C ILE A 264 -84.74 6.99 35.98
N GLN A 265 -83.78 6.13 36.32
CA GLN A 265 -84.00 5.01 37.25
C GLN A 265 -84.27 5.49 38.68
N GLN A 266 -83.55 6.51 39.16
CA GLN A 266 -83.84 7.14 40.47
C GLN A 266 -85.25 7.72 40.49
N PHE A 267 -85.64 8.46 39.46
CA PHE A 267 -86.99 9.00 39.35
C PHE A 267 -88.06 7.90 39.32
N ASP A 268 -87.86 6.83 38.54
CA ASP A 268 -88.78 5.70 38.48
C ASP A 268 -88.89 4.96 39.85
N ASN A 269 -87.79 4.91 40.62
CA ASN A 269 -87.78 4.34 41.97
C ASN A 269 -88.50 5.25 42.99
N GLU A 270 -88.25 6.55 42.96
CA GLU A 270 -88.92 7.55 43.80
C GLU A 270 -90.42 7.61 43.52
N ARG A 271 -90.81 7.51 42.24
CA ARG A 271 -92.20 7.40 41.80
C ARG A 271 -92.90 6.15 42.34
N ARG A 272 -92.21 5.02 42.43
CA ARG A 272 -92.77 3.80 43.06
C ARG A 272 -92.93 3.93 44.58
N ALA A 273 -92.12 4.77 45.23
CA ALA A 273 -92.15 4.99 46.68
C ALA A 273 -93.21 6.02 47.15
N LYS A 274 -93.64 6.94 46.28
CA LYS A 274 -94.69 7.94 46.58
C LYS A 274 -95.97 7.62 45.81
N ILE A 275 -96.87 6.84 46.41
CA ILE A 275 -98.15 6.44 45.77
C ILE A 275 -99.23 7.53 45.84
N ASP A 276 -99.10 8.59 46.64
CA ASP A 276 -100.14 9.63 46.76
C ASP A 276 -99.56 11.04 46.66
N SER A 277 -99.48 11.61 45.45
CA SER A 277 -99.55 13.08 45.24
C SER A 277 -99.76 13.45 43.78
N ASN A 278 -100.64 14.43 43.58
CA ASN A 278 -101.19 14.87 42.30
C ASN A 278 -100.20 15.56 41.37
N SER A 279 -100.52 15.43 40.08
CA SER A 279 -99.80 15.78 38.87
C SER A 279 -99.44 17.26 38.68
N ASN A 280 -98.14 17.51 38.47
CA ASN A 280 -97.61 18.46 37.46
C ASN A 280 -96.10 18.28 37.15
N GLU A 281 -95.42 17.26 37.69
CA GLU A 281 -93.99 16.96 37.44
C GLU A 281 -93.72 16.10 36.18
N TYR A 282 -94.76 15.68 35.46
CA TYR A 282 -94.64 14.68 34.38
C TYR A 282 -93.99 15.18 33.08
N THR A 283 -93.91 16.49 32.84
CA THR A 283 -93.32 17.04 31.61
C THR A 283 -91.80 16.90 31.54
N ASN A 284 -91.12 16.81 32.70
CA ASN A 284 -89.66 16.77 32.76
C ASN A 284 -89.06 15.38 32.45
N ILE A 285 -89.78 14.29 32.75
CA ILE A 285 -89.26 12.93 32.48
C ILE A 285 -89.36 12.54 31.01
N ASP A 286 -90.39 13.01 30.30
CA ASP A 286 -90.51 12.76 28.85
C ASP A 286 -89.40 13.47 28.08
N ILE A 287 -88.98 14.68 28.52
CA ILE A 287 -87.81 15.40 27.99
C ILE A 287 -86.51 14.61 28.25
N LEU A 288 -86.35 14.00 29.42
CA LEU A 288 -85.18 13.16 29.74
C LEU A 288 -85.15 11.88 28.89
N ARG A 289 -86.31 11.26 28.65
CA ARG A 289 -86.42 10.07 27.77
C ARG A 289 -86.13 10.43 26.31
N GLU A 290 -86.61 11.57 25.83
CA GLU A 290 -86.26 12.07 24.49
C GLU A 290 -84.75 12.38 24.38
N THR A 291 -84.15 12.93 25.45
CA THR A 291 -82.70 13.19 25.52
C THR A 291 -81.90 11.88 25.54
N LEU A 292 -82.39 10.85 26.22
CA LEU A 292 -81.78 9.51 26.22
C LEU A 292 -81.75 8.92 24.80
N VAL A 293 -82.88 8.94 24.09
CA VAL A 293 -82.97 8.44 22.70
C VAL A 293 -82.00 9.20 21.78
N LYS A 294 -81.97 10.53 21.86
CA LYS A 294 -81.01 11.35 21.08
C LYS A 294 -79.54 11.05 21.42
N THR A 295 -79.26 10.66 22.67
CA THR A 295 -77.90 10.30 23.10
C THR A 295 -77.53 8.88 22.65
N GLU A 296 -78.50 7.96 22.60
CA GLU A 296 -78.35 6.63 22.01
C GLU A 296 -78.11 6.70 20.50
N GLU A 297 -78.83 7.56 19.77
CA GLU A 297 -78.59 7.85 18.35
C GLU A 297 -77.18 8.42 18.14
N ARG A 298 -76.76 9.42 18.94
CA ARG A 298 -75.38 9.95 18.91
C ARG A 298 -74.32 8.89 19.17
N LEU A 299 -74.60 7.91 20.03
CA LEU A 299 -73.67 6.80 20.28
C LEU A 299 -73.58 5.86 19.07
N ALA A 300 -74.72 5.58 18.43
CA ALA A 300 -74.77 4.77 17.21
C ALA A 300 -73.98 5.42 16.05
N ASP A 301 -74.19 6.72 15.81
CA ASP A 301 -73.45 7.49 14.79
C ASP A 301 -71.92 7.46 15.05
N GLN A 302 -71.50 7.54 16.31
CA GLN A 302 -70.07 7.47 16.66
C GLN A 302 -69.49 6.07 16.47
N LEU A 303 -70.27 5.00 16.70
CA LEU A 303 -69.83 3.64 16.41
C LEU A 303 -69.67 3.41 14.90
N GLU A 304 -70.57 3.96 14.08
CA GLU A 304 -70.47 3.94 12.62
C GLU A 304 -69.22 4.70 12.14
N SER A 305 -68.98 5.92 12.67
CA SER A 305 -67.76 6.70 12.39
C SER A 305 -66.46 5.93 12.70
N ILE A 306 -66.40 5.21 13.82
CA ILE A 306 -65.24 4.36 14.18
C ILE A 306 -65.07 3.21 13.17
N GLN A 307 -66.15 2.58 12.74
CA GLN A 307 -66.10 1.51 11.74
C GLN A 307 -65.64 2.03 10.36
N GLU A 308 -66.10 3.21 9.95
CA GLU A 308 -65.65 3.86 8.72
C GLU A 308 -64.16 4.20 8.76
N LEU A 309 -63.66 4.73 9.89
CA LEU A 309 -62.24 5.01 10.08
C LEU A 309 -61.38 3.75 10.02
N GLN A 310 -61.81 2.67 10.69
CA GLN A 310 -61.14 1.36 10.60
C GLN A 310 -61.12 0.82 9.16
N THR A 311 -62.22 0.95 8.44
CA THR A 311 -62.31 0.52 7.03
C THR A 311 -61.37 1.33 6.14
N LYS A 312 -61.34 2.66 6.31
CA LYS A 312 -60.46 3.57 5.58
C LYS A 312 -58.98 3.30 5.88
N TYR A 313 -58.64 3.04 7.14
CA TYR A 313 -57.30 2.66 7.56
C TYR A 313 -56.85 1.34 6.95
N ASN A 314 -57.69 0.30 7.03
CA ASN A 314 -57.37 -0.99 6.43
C ASN A 314 -57.16 -0.89 4.91
N ASN A 315 -57.97 -0.07 4.22
CA ASN A 315 -57.84 0.15 2.78
C ASN A 315 -56.57 0.91 2.37
N THR A 316 -55.94 1.66 3.28
CA THR A 316 -54.73 2.46 3.01
C THR A 316 -53.45 1.77 3.50
N LEU A 317 -53.48 1.13 4.67
CA LEU A 317 -52.33 0.44 5.24
C LEU A 317 -52.05 -0.91 4.57
N HIS A 318 -53.08 -1.68 4.26
CA HIS A 318 -52.92 -3.05 3.73
C HIS A 318 -52.16 -3.10 2.39
N PRO A 319 -52.38 -2.18 1.43
CA PRO A 319 -51.55 -2.09 0.23
C PRO A 319 -50.07 -1.84 0.54
N LEU A 320 -49.74 -0.91 1.45
CA LEU A 320 -48.36 -0.58 1.81
C LEU A 320 -47.66 -1.73 2.53
N GLN A 321 -48.37 -2.43 3.42
CA GLN A 321 -47.86 -3.63 4.09
C GLN A 321 -47.65 -4.79 3.11
N SER A 322 -48.52 -4.93 2.09
CA SER A 322 -48.33 -5.90 1.02
C SER A 322 -47.08 -5.59 0.19
N ILE A 323 -46.88 -4.33 -0.18
CA ILE A 323 -45.66 -3.86 -0.88
C ILE A 323 -44.41 -4.16 -0.03
N LYS A 324 -44.45 -3.89 1.28
CA LYS A 324 -43.33 -4.19 2.20
C LYS A 324 -43.00 -5.69 2.25
N LYS A 325 -44.02 -6.55 2.41
CA LYS A 325 -43.83 -8.00 2.44
C LYS A 325 -43.26 -8.55 1.14
N GLU A 326 -43.70 -8.03 0.00
CA GLU A 326 -43.19 -8.43 -1.31
C GLU A 326 -41.77 -7.90 -1.56
N TYR A 327 -41.45 -6.69 -1.09
CA TYR A 327 -40.08 -6.21 -1.07
C TYR A 327 -39.15 -7.11 -0.25
N GLU A 328 -39.56 -7.50 0.96
CA GLU A 328 -38.78 -8.38 1.85
C GLU A 328 -38.61 -9.78 1.25
N SER A 329 -39.62 -10.32 0.55
CA SER A 329 -39.50 -11.61 -0.13
C SER A 329 -38.52 -11.55 -1.30
N LEU A 330 -38.57 -10.48 -2.10
CA LEU A 330 -37.64 -10.21 -3.21
C LEU A 330 -36.22 -9.87 -2.74
N LEU A 331 -36.05 -9.40 -1.50
CA LEU A 331 -34.72 -9.16 -0.93
C LEU A 331 -33.99 -10.47 -0.57
N ASN A 332 -34.76 -11.51 -0.24
CA ASN A 332 -34.23 -12.80 0.19
C ASN A 332 -33.94 -13.76 -0.97
N THR A 333 -34.25 -13.39 -2.22
CA THR A 333 -33.81 -14.18 -3.39
C THR A 333 -32.30 -14.01 -3.56
N GLN A 334 -31.58 -15.09 -3.29
CA GLN A 334 -30.11 -15.12 -3.23
C GLN A 334 -29.44 -15.08 -4.61
N ASP A 335 -30.22 -15.24 -5.69
CA ASP A 335 -29.73 -15.28 -7.06
C ASP A 335 -29.64 -13.88 -7.68
N CYS A 336 -28.49 -13.56 -8.27
CA CYS A 336 -28.31 -12.35 -9.06
C CYS A 336 -29.27 -12.34 -10.25
N SER A 337 -29.94 -11.21 -10.50
CA SER A 337 -30.78 -11.08 -11.68
C SER A 337 -29.94 -11.13 -12.97
N PRO A 338 -30.49 -11.60 -14.10
CA PRO A 338 -29.78 -11.57 -15.39
C PRO A 338 -29.31 -10.16 -15.78
N GLU A 339 -30.07 -9.14 -15.40
CA GLU A 339 -29.75 -7.72 -15.62
C GLU A 339 -28.53 -7.28 -14.80
N GLN A 340 -28.45 -7.71 -13.53
CA GLN A 340 -27.29 -7.50 -12.66
C GLN A 340 -26.03 -8.18 -13.19
N ILE A 341 -26.15 -9.40 -13.71
CA ILE A 341 -25.04 -10.14 -14.31
C ILE A 341 -24.54 -9.43 -15.58
N SER A 342 -25.46 -9.04 -16.47
CA SER A 342 -25.14 -8.32 -17.71
C SER A 342 -24.46 -6.98 -17.43
N PHE A 343 -24.95 -6.22 -16.45
CA PHE A 343 -24.36 -4.93 -16.05
C PHE A 343 -22.92 -5.08 -15.57
N LEU A 344 -22.62 -6.06 -14.71
CA LEU A 344 -21.25 -6.30 -14.25
C LEU A 344 -20.32 -6.70 -15.41
N GLN A 345 -20.78 -7.55 -16.33
CA GLN A 345 -20.02 -7.94 -17.51
C GLN A 345 -19.70 -6.74 -18.42
N GLU A 346 -20.67 -5.85 -18.66
CA GLU A 346 -20.47 -4.61 -19.41
C GLU A 346 -19.42 -3.70 -18.75
N LYS A 347 -19.45 -3.60 -17.42
CA LYS A 347 -18.46 -2.85 -16.62
C LYS A 347 -17.15 -3.61 -16.39
N ARG A 348 -16.95 -4.77 -17.04
CA ARG A 348 -15.74 -5.61 -16.96
C ARG A 348 -15.44 -6.17 -15.55
N HIS A 349 -16.49 -6.47 -14.79
CA HIS A 349 -16.39 -7.14 -13.49
C HIS A 349 -17.04 -8.52 -13.54
N ASN A 350 -16.35 -9.52 -12.99
CA ASN A 350 -16.79 -10.92 -13.08
C ASN A 350 -17.89 -11.28 -12.06
N SER A 351 -17.92 -10.58 -10.92
CA SER A 351 -18.92 -10.77 -9.85
C SER A 351 -18.97 -9.56 -8.92
N ILE A 352 -20.05 -9.45 -8.14
CA ILE A 352 -20.18 -8.43 -7.10
C ILE A 352 -19.13 -8.59 -5.99
N ASP A 353 -18.76 -9.82 -5.64
CA ASP A 353 -17.69 -10.10 -4.68
C ASP A 353 -16.34 -9.59 -5.18
N SER A 354 -16.06 -9.78 -6.48
CA SER A 354 -14.87 -9.22 -7.11
C SER A 354 -14.86 -7.70 -7.05
N LEU A 355 -15.99 -7.03 -7.30
CA LEU A 355 -16.09 -5.58 -7.22
C LEU A 355 -15.91 -5.08 -5.78
N ASN A 356 -16.58 -5.71 -4.80
CA ASN A 356 -16.45 -5.38 -3.39
C ASN A 356 -15.01 -5.55 -2.89
N LYS A 357 -14.33 -6.63 -3.29
CA LYS A 357 -12.92 -6.84 -2.96
C LYS A 357 -12.03 -5.73 -3.52
N ILE A 358 -12.22 -5.32 -4.78
CA ILE A 358 -11.46 -4.22 -5.39
C ILE A 358 -11.70 -2.89 -4.64
N ILE A 359 -12.94 -2.61 -4.25
CA ILE A 359 -13.29 -1.41 -3.46
C ILE A 359 -12.56 -1.43 -2.11
N GLU A 360 -12.59 -2.55 -1.40
CA GLU A 360 -11.97 -2.70 -0.08
C GLU A 360 -10.44 -2.60 -0.16
N ASP A 361 -9.83 -3.29 -1.12
CA ASP A 361 -8.39 -3.22 -1.38
C ASP A 361 -7.96 -1.76 -1.67
N LYS A 362 -8.72 -1.03 -2.51
CA LYS A 362 -8.45 0.41 -2.76
C LYS A 362 -8.63 1.28 -1.51
N LYS A 363 -9.63 1.02 -0.66
CA LYS A 363 -9.82 1.77 0.60
C LYS A 363 -8.66 1.57 1.57
N ASN A 364 -8.16 0.35 1.69
CA ASN A 364 -7.01 0.01 2.51
C ASN A 364 -5.75 0.73 2.02
N ILE A 365 -5.47 0.65 0.72
CA ILE A 365 -4.32 1.34 0.10
C ILE A 365 -4.39 2.86 0.31
N ILE A 366 -5.56 3.50 0.11
CA ILE A 366 -5.73 4.94 0.34
C ILE A 366 -5.46 5.30 1.81
N SER A 367 -6.01 4.51 2.74
CA SER A 367 -5.89 4.77 4.17
C SER A 367 -4.44 4.65 4.67
N GLU A 368 -3.71 3.61 4.24
CA GLU A 368 -2.29 3.45 4.53
C GLU A 368 -1.45 4.60 3.96
N ARG A 369 -1.67 4.97 2.69
CA ARG A 369 -0.95 6.07 2.03
C ARG A 369 -1.19 7.41 2.72
N GLN A 370 -2.43 7.70 3.15
CA GLN A 370 -2.75 8.91 3.90
C GLN A 370 -2.09 8.94 5.29
N LYS A 371 -2.07 7.80 5.99
CA LYS A 371 -1.42 7.68 7.31
C LYS A 371 0.09 7.92 7.22
N ASN A 372 0.72 7.43 6.16
CA ASN A 372 2.16 7.53 5.95
C ASN A 372 2.59 8.80 5.20
N LYS A 373 1.65 9.68 4.78
CA LYS A 373 1.90 10.84 3.90
C LYS A 373 2.63 10.46 2.59
N GLN A 374 2.48 9.24 2.13
CA GLN A 374 3.17 8.71 0.95
C GLN A 374 2.35 9.00 -0.30
N LEU A 375 2.98 9.56 -1.34
CA LEU A 375 2.36 9.70 -2.66
C LEU A 375 2.35 8.38 -3.44
N TYR A 376 3.34 7.52 -3.22
CA TYR A 376 3.58 6.29 -3.97
C TYR A 376 3.74 5.08 -3.04
N ASP A 377 3.42 3.89 -3.56
CA ASP A 377 3.66 2.62 -2.89
C ASP A 377 5.07 2.09 -3.26
N PHE A 378 5.93 1.94 -2.25
CA PHE A 378 7.29 1.43 -2.37
C PHE A 378 7.44 0.03 -1.75
N ASN A 379 6.33 -0.69 -1.48
CA ASN A 379 6.34 -2.00 -0.85
C ASN A 379 7.09 -3.08 -1.66
N ASN A 380 7.15 -2.93 -2.98
CA ASN A 380 8.04 -3.72 -3.83
C ASN A 380 9.38 -2.99 -3.97
N ARG A 381 10.50 -3.69 -3.76
CA ARG A 381 11.87 -3.12 -3.84
C ARG A 381 11.99 -2.21 -5.07
N PHE A 382 12.18 -0.92 -4.83
CA PHE A 382 12.51 0.06 -5.85
C PHE A 382 13.72 -0.41 -6.65
N ASP A 383 13.54 -0.62 -7.95
CA ASP A 383 14.60 -1.09 -8.84
C ASP A 383 15.44 0.09 -9.32
N ALA A 384 16.46 0.41 -8.53
CA ALA A 384 17.36 1.54 -8.77
C ALA A 384 18.13 1.43 -10.09
N SER A 385 18.45 0.20 -10.52
CA SER A 385 19.11 -0.06 -11.80
C SER A 385 18.21 0.34 -12.97
N THR A 386 16.98 -0.17 -12.98
CA THR A 386 15.99 0.20 -14.00
C THR A 386 15.70 1.70 -13.96
N ALA A 387 15.65 2.33 -12.77
CA ALA A 387 15.38 3.76 -12.63
C ALA A 387 16.52 4.63 -13.18
N ASP A 388 17.79 4.27 -12.92
CA ASP A 388 18.95 4.99 -13.44
C ASP A 388 19.00 4.94 -14.97
N ILE A 389 18.74 3.75 -15.52
CA ILE A 389 18.65 3.52 -16.97
C ILE A 389 17.50 4.34 -17.57
N ALA A 390 16.32 4.37 -16.94
CA ALA A 390 15.19 5.15 -17.40
C ALA A 390 15.45 6.67 -17.35
N LEU A 391 16.13 7.17 -16.32
CA LEU A 391 16.59 8.57 -16.25
C LEU A 391 17.59 8.89 -17.36
N LEU A 392 18.52 7.99 -17.66
CA LEU A 392 19.47 8.17 -18.77
C LEU A 392 18.76 8.18 -20.12
N TYR A 393 17.84 7.24 -20.35
CA TYR A 393 17.06 7.15 -21.57
C TYR A 393 16.26 8.43 -21.83
N THR A 394 15.47 8.87 -20.84
CA THR A 394 14.67 10.10 -20.93
C THR A 394 15.55 11.34 -21.08
N SER A 395 16.69 11.41 -20.39
CA SER A 395 17.68 12.49 -20.55
C SER A 395 18.26 12.54 -21.98
N ASN A 396 18.57 11.39 -22.58
CA ASN A 396 19.05 11.34 -23.97
C ASN A 396 17.94 11.75 -24.95
N CYS A 397 16.70 11.32 -24.73
CA CYS A 397 15.55 11.76 -25.52
C CYS A 397 15.32 13.28 -25.44
N ARG A 398 15.61 13.95 -24.31
CA ARG A 398 15.49 15.42 -24.20
C ARG A 398 16.48 16.20 -25.07
N LYS A 399 17.56 15.56 -25.53
CA LYS A 399 18.59 16.17 -26.40
C LYS A 399 18.19 16.13 -27.88
N ILE A 400 17.18 15.34 -28.23
CA ILE A 400 16.67 15.21 -29.60
C ILE A 400 16.05 16.55 -30.04
N ALA A 401 16.32 16.95 -31.29
CA ALA A 401 15.87 18.23 -31.83
C ALA A 401 14.34 18.33 -32.01
N ASN A 402 13.64 17.19 -32.09
CA ASN A 402 12.19 17.14 -32.25
C ASN A 402 11.46 17.70 -31.00
N VAL A 403 10.71 18.79 -31.17
CA VAL A 403 10.02 19.52 -30.09
C VAL A 403 9.04 18.62 -29.32
N ARG A 404 8.18 17.87 -30.02
CA ARG A 404 7.15 17.03 -29.39
C ARG A 404 7.78 15.92 -28.55
N LEU A 405 8.82 15.28 -29.04
CA LEU A 405 9.52 14.22 -28.29
C LEU A 405 10.24 14.80 -27.08
N LYS A 406 10.87 15.98 -27.23
CA LYS A 406 11.53 16.69 -26.15
C LYS A 406 10.57 17.07 -25.02
N GLU A 407 9.36 17.52 -25.34
CA GLU A 407 8.30 17.80 -24.37
C GLU A 407 7.92 16.53 -23.60
N ILE A 408 7.52 15.45 -24.29
CA ILE A 408 7.12 14.19 -23.65
C ILE A 408 8.27 13.59 -22.82
N ALA A 409 9.50 13.66 -23.32
CA ALA A 409 10.69 13.21 -22.61
C ALA A 409 10.95 14.03 -21.34
N THR A 410 10.71 15.35 -21.39
CA THR A 410 10.83 16.24 -20.23
C THR A 410 9.76 15.91 -19.21
N ASP A 411 8.49 15.79 -19.61
CA ASP A 411 7.39 15.43 -18.71
C ASP A 411 7.64 14.07 -18.04
N THR A 412 8.05 13.07 -18.82
CA THR A 412 8.34 11.73 -18.28
C THR A 412 9.55 11.75 -17.34
N TYR A 413 10.60 12.51 -17.68
CA TYR A 413 11.76 12.69 -16.83
C TYR A 413 11.37 13.35 -15.50
N ASP A 414 10.60 14.43 -15.52
CA ASP A 414 10.22 15.21 -14.34
C ASP A 414 9.32 14.39 -13.40
N ILE A 415 8.39 13.61 -13.95
CA ILE A 415 7.54 12.70 -13.17
C ILE A 415 8.38 11.59 -12.53
N LEU A 416 9.29 10.98 -13.29
CA LEU A 416 10.19 9.93 -12.78
C LEU A 416 11.14 10.48 -11.71
N GLU A 417 11.71 11.67 -11.93
CA GLU A 417 12.57 12.36 -10.96
C GLU A 417 11.81 12.63 -9.66
N LYS A 418 10.57 13.11 -9.76
CA LYS A 418 9.70 13.32 -8.59
C LYS A 418 9.43 12.00 -7.84
N TYR A 419 9.10 10.93 -8.55
CA TYR A 419 8.90 9.61 -7.94
C TYR A 419 10.15 9.13 -7.17
N ILE A 420 11.33 9.29 -7.76
CA ILE A 420 12.60 8.91 -7.13
C ILE A 420 12.88 9.77 -5.89
N LYS A 421 12.60 11.09 -5.94
CA LYS A 421 12.72 11.97 -4.76
C LYS A 421 11.80 11.54 -3.62
N GLU A 422 10.55 11.20 -3.93
CA GLU A 422 9.59 10.68 -2.94
C GLU A 422 10.07 9.34 -2.34
N TYR A 423 10.71 8.48 -3.13
CA TYR A 423 11.36 7.27 -2.62
C TYR A 423 12.50 7.61 -1.65
N GLY A 424 13.33 8.59 -1.99
CA GLY A 424 14.39 9.10 -1.11
C GLY A 424 13.86 9.69 0.19
N PHE A 425 12.68 10.31 0.17
CA PHE A 425 12.00 10.80 1.37
C PHE A 425 11.44 9.64 2.21
N PHE A 426 10.80 8.67 1.57
CA PHE A 426 10.31 7.45 2.22
C PHE A 426 11.44 6.70 2.95
N LEU A 427 12.57 6.45 2.28
CA LEU A 427 13.71 5.78 2.89
C LEU A 427 14.18 6.49 4.16
N ASP A 428 14.26 7.81 4.12
CA ASP A 428 14.72 8.64 5.24
C ASP A 428 13.77 8.57 6.43
N GLN A 429 12.46 8.65 6.17
CA GLN A 429 11.43 8.51 7.20
C GLN A 429 11.44 7.12 7.83
N GLU A 430 11.60 6.08 7.01
CA GLU A 430 11.58 4.71 7.50
C GLU A 430 12.84 4.41 8.32
N ILE A 431 14.02 4.86 7.88
CA ILE A 431 15.26 4.78 8.67
C ILE A 431 15.10 5.54 10.00
N ASP A 432 14.57 6.77 9.99
CA ASP A 432 14.35 7.56 11.19
C ASP A 432 13.38 6.90 12.17
N ARG A 433 12.28 6.35 11.64
CA ARG A 433 11.31 5.60 12.43
C ARG A 433 11.98 4.39 13.09
N LEU A 434 12.63 3.53 12.30
CA LEU A 434 13.29 2.32 12.79
C LEU A 434 14.38 2.65 13.82
N PHE A 435 15.17 3.69 13.56
CA PHE A 435 16.20 4.18 14.48
C PHE A 435 15.62 4.65 15.81
N LYS A 436 14.57 5.48 15.78
CA LYS A 436 13.88 5.95 17.00
C LYS A 436 13.25 4.81 17.79
N TYR A 437 12.71 3.80 17.11
CA TYR A 437 12.19 2.62 17.78
C TYR A 437 13.30 1.85 18.49
N LEU A 438 14.43 1.58 17.80
CA LEU A 438 15.57 0.89 18.41
C LEU A 438 16.14 1.62 19.63
N THR A 439 16.13 2.96 19.64
CA THR A 439 16.58 3.72 20.82
C THR A 439 15.62 3.66 22.01
N ASN A 440 14.38 3.21 21.84
CA ASN A 440 13.32 3.25 22.87
C ASN A 440 12.79 1.87 23.30
N ILE A 441 13.23 0.77 22.67
CA ILE A 441 12.69 -0.58 22.92
C ILE A 441 13.37 -1.22 24.15
N SER A 442 12.56 -1.86 25.00
CA SER A 442 13.00 -2.68 26.14
C SER A 442 12.82 -4.20 25.93
N SER A 443 12.24 -4.61 24.79
CA SER A 443 11.87 -5.98 24.43
C SER A 443 12.89 -6.59 23.46
N GLN A 444 13.39 -7.80 23.75
CA GLN A 444 14.47 -8.45 22.99
C GLN A 444 14.01 -8.97 21.61
N ASP A 445 12.79 -9.48 21.50
CA ASP A 445 12.24 -10.03 20.26
C ASP A 445 11.95 -8.93 19.23
N GLU A 446 11.44 -7.79 19.69
CA GLU A 446 11.20 -6.62 18.83
C GLU A 446 12.51 -6.03 18.32
N LEU A 447 13.55 -5.99 19.16
CA LEU A 447 14.85 -5.41 18.84
C LEU A 447 15.52 -6.08 17.63
N SER A 448 15.48 -7.42 17.58
CA SER A 448 16.03 -8.20 16.47
C SER A 448 15.35 -7.86 15.13
N GLN A 449 14.01 -7.83 15.12
CA GLN A 449 13.23 -7.53 13.92
C GLN A 449 13.46 -6.10 13.41
N TYR A 450 13.44 -5.11 14.30
CA TYR A 450 13.66 -3.71 13.93
C TYR A 450 15.11 -3.45 13.48
N SER A 451 16.09 -4.13 14.08
CA SER A 451 17.50 -4.04 13.68
C SER A 451 17.70 -4.57 12.26
N GLN A 452 17.14 -5.75 11.95
CA GLN A 452 17.24 -6.34 10.62
C GLN A 452 16.57 -5.46 9.55
N ASN A 453 15.41 -4.86 9.88
CA ASN A 453 14.74 -3.93 8.99
C ASN A 453 15.56 -2.65 8.77
N LEU A 454 16.18 -2.11 9.81
CA LEU A 454 17.03 -0.93 9.71
C LEU A 454 18.26 -1.21 8.85
N GLU A 455 18.94 -2.33 9.09
CA GLU A 455 20.08 -2.79 8.29
C GLU A 455 19.68 -2.90 6.80
N THR A 456 18.54 -3.52 6.51
CA THR A 456 18.02 -3.64 5.15
C THR A 456 17.81 -2.27 4.48
N ARG A 457 17.30 -1.27 5.22
CA ARG A 457 17.09 0.09 4.66
C ARG A 457 18.39 0.86 4.48
N LEU A 458 19.37 0.68 5.36
CA LEU A 458 20.70 1.27 5.22
C LEU A 458 21.48 0.62 4.07
N GLU A 459 21.37 -0.68 3.89
CA GLU A 459 21.94 -1.40 2.74
C GLU A 459 21.30 -0.90 1.45
N GLN A 460 19.97 -0.74 1.40
CA GLN A 460 19.30 -0.09 0.26
C GLN A 460 19.89 1.28 -0.02
N LEU A 461 19.99 2.17 0.96
CA LEU A 461 20.58 3.51 0.76
C LEU A 461 22.05 3.44 0.28
N SER A 462 22.84 2.48 0.77
CA SER A 462 24.24 2.29 0.37
C SER A 462 24.37 1.77 -1.06
N THR A 463 23.58 0.77 -1.45
CA THR A 463 23.59 0.21 -2.80
C THR A 463 23.15 1.22 -3.87
N LEU A 464 22.37 2.24 -3.50
CA LEU A 464 22.04 3.35 -4.42
C LEU A 464 23.28 4.09 -4.93
N THR A 465 24.43 4.03 -4.25
CA THR A 465 25.67 4.66 -4.72
C THR A 465 26.17 4.12 -6.06
N GLU A 466 25.80 2.89 -6.43
CA GLU A 466 26.10 2.28 -7.72
C GLU A 466 25.32 2.93 -8.88
N PHE A 467 24.21 3.59 -8.57
CA PHE A 467 23.26 4.18 -9.51
C PHE A 467 23.32 5.70 -9.44
N LYS A 468 24.34 6.28 -10.08
CA LYS A 468 24.72 7.70 -9.96
C LYS A 468 23.54 8.68 -10.07
N ARG A 469 22.66 8.55 -11.08
CA ARG A 469 21.58 9.52 -11.33
C ARG A 469 20.50 9.41 -10.27
N VAL A 470 20.19 8.19 -9.84
CA VAL A 470 19.25 7.94 -8.75
C VAL A 470 19.81 8.50 -7.44
N PHE A 471 21.09 8.23 -7.14
CA PHE A 471 21.77 8.72 -5.95
C PHE A 471 21.82 10.24 -5.88
N GLU A 472 22.11 10.89 -7.01
CA GLU A 472 22.06 12.35 -7.13
C GLU A 472 20.64 12.88 -6.92
N CYS A 473 19.63 12.24 -7.54
CA CYS A 473 18.23 12.64 -7.47
C CYS A 473 17.68 12.66 -6.03
N ILE A 474 18.05 11.68 -5.20
CA ILE A 474 17.61 11.60 -3.80
C ILE A 474 18.50 12.37 -2.81
N GLU A 475 19.49 13.12 -3.30
CA GLU A 475 20.54 13.73 -2.48
C GLU A 475 21.26 12.71 -1.58
N GLY A 476 21.53 11.51 -2.11
CA GLY A 476 21.98 10.35 -1.36
C GLY A 476 23.25 10.60 -0.54
N ALA A 477 24.18 11.39 -1.07
CA ALA A 477 25.40 11.75 -0.35
C ALA A 477 25.10 12.50 0.97
N LYS A 478 24.15 13.43 0.95
CA LYS A 478 23.74 14.17 2.16
C LYS A 478 23.04 13.25 3.16
N LYS A 479 22.19 12.34 2.67
CA LYS A 479 21.47 11.36 3.52
C LYS A 479 22.41 10.36 4.17
N VAL A 480 23.35 9.79 3.43
CA VAL A 480 24.38 8.88 3.97
C VAL A 480 25.20 9.58 5.06
N GLU A 481 25.65 10.80 4.80
CA GLU A 481 26.42 11.59 5.77
C GLU A 481 25.58 11.95 7.02
N TYR A 482 24.31 12.32 6.84
CA TYR A 482 23.38 12.57 7.94
C TYR A 482 23.23 11.33 8.83
N TRP A 483 22.92 10.18 8.24
CA TRP A 483 22.72 8.94 8.98
C TRP A 483 24.01 8.47 9.65
N ARG A 484 25.14 8.54 8.95
CA ARG A 484 26.47 8.25 9.54
C ARG A 484 26.72 9.08 10.79
N ARG A 485 26.42 10.39 10.75
CA ARG A 485 26.55 11.27 11.91
C ARG A 485 25.62 10.87 13.05
N LYS A 486 24.37 10.53 12.74
CA LYS A 486 23.38 10.10 13.74
C LYS A 486 23.75 8.79 14.43
N PHE A 487 24.23 7.80 13.68
CA PHE A 487 24.72 6.55 14.26
C PHE A 487 25.97 6.77 15.11
N ASN A 488 26.92 7.58 14.64
CA ASN A 488 28.11 7.90 15.42
C ASN A 488 27.79 8.68 16.71
N GLU A 489 26.82 9.58 16.68
CA GLU A 489 26.31 10.30 17.86
C GLU A 489 25.74 9.33 18.88
N GLN A 490 24.88 8.39 18.46
CA GLN A 490 24.34 7.37 19.37
C GLN A 490 25.41 6.41 19.88
N TYR A 491 26.33 5.96 19.03
CA TYR A 491 27.45 5.13 19.47
C TYR A 491 28.29 5.83 20.54
N ARG A 492 28.56 7.14 20.38
CA ARG A 492 29.26 7.94 21.40
C ARG A 492 28.46 8.07 22.70
N ILE A 493 27.16 8.30 22.64
CA ILE A 493 26.30 8.36 23.84
C ILE A 493 26.34 7.01 24.57
N MET A 494 26.15 5.91 23.82
CA MET A 494 26.22 4.57 24.37
C MET A 494 27.60 4.31 25.00
N SER A 495 28.68 4.62 24.29
CA SER A 495 30.06 4.48 24.79
C SER A 495 30.35 5.37 26.01
N GLY A 496 29.75 6.56 26.12
CA GLY A 496 29.93 7.46 27.26
C GLY A 496 29.18 6.98 28.50
N VAL A 497 27.93 6.52 28.33
CA VAL A 497 27.18 5.82 29.39
C VAL A 497 27.97 4.60 29.86
N MET A 498 28.58 3.88 28.92
CA MET A 498 29.42 2.71 29.20
C MET A 498 30.68 3.05 29.99
N GLU A 499 31.38 4.13 29.63
CA GLU A 499 32.53 4.63 30.37
C GLU A 499 32.11 5.12 31.77
N GLU A 500 30.95 5.74 31.93
CA GLU A 500 30.40 6.14 33.24
C GLU A 500 30.03 4.93 34.10
N TYR A 501 29.37 3.92 33.53
CA TYR A 501 29.09 2.63 34.20
C TYR A 501 30.38 1.93 34.64
N HIS A 502 31.44 2.07 33.86
CA HIS A 502 32.74 1.51 34.15
C HIS A 502 33.49 2.29 35.25
N VAL A 503 33.63 3.61 35.10
CA VAL A 503 34.38 4.50 36.01
C VAL A 503 33.70 4.62 37.38
N SER A 504 32.36 4.53 37.43
CA SER A 504 31.61 4.58 38.69
C SER A 504 31.78 3.36 39.59
N GLY A 505 32.45 2.29 39.13
CA GLY A 505 32.65 1.07 39.92
C GLY A 505 31.40 0.21 40.07
N ARG A 506 30.26 0.61 39.48
CA ARG A 506 28.99 -0.12 39.53
C ARG A 506 29.09 -1.56 39.03
N THR A 507 29.99 -1.83 38.09
CA THR A 507 30.27 -3.20 37.62
C THR A 507 30.82 -4.09 38.74
N LYS A 508 31.70 -3.55 39.60
CA LYS A 508 32.21 -4.27 40.77
C LYS A 508 31.14 -4.35 41.86
N GLU A 509 30.37 -3.28 42.08
CA GLU A 509 29.27 -3.26 43.05
C GLU A 509 28.21 -4.33 42.74
N GLU A 510 27.84 -4.52 41.47
CA GLU A 510 26.89 -5.58 41.09
C GLU A 510 27.47 -6.98 41.31
N LEU A 511 28.75 -7.18 41.00
CA LEU A 511 29.44 -8.46 41.28
C LEU A 511 29.53 -8.74 42.78
N TYR A 512 29.79 -7.73 43.61
CA TYR A 512 29.75 -7.86 45.07
C TYR A 512 28.32 -8.13 45.57
N SER A 513 27.30 -7.48 44.99
CA SER A 513 25.90 -7.75 45.31
C SER A 513 25.52 -9.19 44.97
N ILE A 514 26.02 -9.76 43.88
CA ILE A 514 25.81 -11.17 43.53
C ILE A 514 26.49 -12.07 44.59
N GLU A 515 27.72 -11.75 45.00
CA GLU A 515 28.41 -12.51 46.07
C GLU A 515 27.67 -12.46 47.41
N ASP A 516 27.07 -11.32 47.76
CA ASP A 516 26.28 -11.17 48.99
C ASP A 516 24.98 -12.00 48.94
N LEU A 517 24.35 -12.10 47.76
CA LEU A 517 23.22 -13.00 47.54
C LEU A 517 23.64 -14.47 47.68
N MET A 518 24.82 -14.83 47.18
CA MET A 518 25.38 -16.16 47.37
C MET A 518 25.69 -16.46 48.85
N ASN A 519 26.27 -15.51 49.58
CA ASN A 519 26.56 -15.61 51.01
C ASN A 519 25.28 -15.79 51.86
N SER A 520 24.16 -15.23 51.39
CA SER A 520 22.86 -15.36 52.04
C SER A 520 22.04 -16.58 51.56
N ASN A 521 22.64 -17.46 50.75
CA ASN A 521 22.02 -18.64 50.14
C ASN A 521 20.81 -18.31 49.25
N ASP A 522 20.74 -17.10 48.67
CA ASP A 522 19.73 -16.73 47.68
C ASP A 522 20.17 -17.09 46.26
N ALA A 523 20.23 -18.40 46.01
CA ALA A 523 20.74 -18.95 44.77
C ALA A 523 19.95 -18.49 43.53
N PHE A 524 18.63 -18.33 43.66
CA PHE A 524 17.78 -17.88 42.54
C PHE A 524 18.14 -16.45 42.11
N GLU A 525 18.17 -15.52 43.06
CA GLU A 525 18.45 -14.11 42.76
C GLU A 525 19.90 -13.93 42.28
N ALA A 526 20.85 -14.66 42.86
CA ALA A 526 22.25 -14.64 42.42
C ALA A 526 22.42 -15.13 40.96
N GLU A 527 21.75 -16.22 40.57
CA GLU A 527 21.77 -16.73 39.18
C GLU A 527 21.13 -15.75 38.21
N GLN A 528 19.96 -15.20 38.56
CA GLN A 528 19.24 -14.25 37.71
C GLN A 528 20.06 -12.96 37.49
N ARG A 529 20.68 -12.44 38.54
CA ARG A 529 21.54 -11.25 38.42
C ARG A 529 22.82 -11.53 37.67
N MET A 530 23.44 -12.68 37.86
CA MET A 530 24.61 -13.08 37.09
C MET A 530 24.30 -13.27 35.61
N GLU A 531 23.13 -13.80 35.27
CA GLU A 531 22.65 -13.91 33.89
C GLU A 531 22.43 -12.53 33.25
N ASN A 532 21.73 -11.63 33.94
CA ASN A 532 21.54 -10.25 33.50
C ASN A 532 22.88 -9.53 33.32
N PHE A 533 23.81 -9.72 34.27
CA PHE A 533 25.17 -9.18 34.18
C PHE A 533 25.93 -9.74 32.98
N ASN A 534 25.88 -11.05 32.74
CA ASN A 534 26.53 -11.68 31.59
C ASN A 534 25.92 -11.21 30.26
N ARG A 535 24.61 -10.94 30.20
CA ARG A 535 23.96 -10.37 29.01
C ARG A 535 24.49 -8.98 28.71
N VAL A 536 24.45 -8.11 29.72
CA VAL A 536 25.02 -6.75 29.64
C VAL A 536 26.48 -6.86 29.22
N GLN A 537 27.29 -7.69 29.88
CA GLN A 537 28.69 -7.89 29.51
C GLN A 537 28.87 -8.40 28.08
N HIS A 538 28.10 -9.38 27.60
CA HIS A 538 28.26 -9.94 26.25
C HIS A 538 27.95 -8.91 25.16
N GLU A 539 26.95 -8.07 25.35
CA GLU A 539 26.61 -6.96 24.45
C GLU A 539 27.71 -5.88 24.40
N LEU A 540 28.60 -5.85 25.41
CA LEU A 540 29.53 -4.75 25.66
C LEU A 540 31.02 -5.14 25.54
N VAL A 541 31.35 -6.44 25.54
CA VAL A 541 32.73 -6.96 25.61
C VAL A 541 33.53 -6.83 24.32
N ASN A 542 32.89 -6.60 23.17
CA ASN A 542 33.65 -6.47 21.91
C ASN A 542 34.57 -5.23 21.88
N ASP A 543 34.29 -4.19 22.69
CA ASP A 543 35.06 -2.94 22.65
C ASP A 543 35.88 -2.65 23.93
N PHE A 544 35.58 -3.30 25.07
CA PHE A 544 36.24 -3.01 26.36
C PHE A 544 36.59 -4.28 27.14
N THR A 545 37.72 -4.93 26.80
CA THR A 545 38.26 -6.04 27.58
C THR A 545 39.07 -5.53 28.77
N MET A 546 38.46 -5.54 29.96
CA MET A 546 39.11 -5.14 31.22
C MET A 546 39.49 -6.39 32.02
N LYS A 547 40.79 -6.69 32.08
CA LYS A 547 41.33 -7.90 32.71
C LYS A 547 40.79 -8.14 34.13
N ASP A 548 40.76 -7.10 34.97
CA ASP A 548 40.34 -7.21 36.38
C ASP A 548 38.84 -7.55 36.55
N VAL A 549 37.97 -7.02 35.67
CA VAL A 549 36.53 -7.33 35.69
C VAL A 549 36.32 -8.76 35.16
N THR A 550 37.02 -9.15 34.10
CA THR A 550 36.97 -10.51 33.58
C THR A 550 37.42 -11.54 34.62
N GLU A 551 38.48 -11.25 35.37
CA GLU A 551 38.94 -12.11 36.47
C GLU A 551 37.88 -12.24 37.56
N LYS A 552 37.28 -11.14 38.02
CA LYS A 552 36.23 -11.19 39.06
C LYS A 552 34.95 -11.88 38.56
N VAL A 553 34.54 -11.68 37.31
CA VAL A 553 33.40 -12.41 36.71
C VAL A 553 33.64 -13.91 36.72
N ASN A 554 34.85 -14.33 36.34
CA ASN A 554 35.21 -15.75 36.34
C ASN A 554 35.24 -16.32 37.77
N GLU A 555 35.70 -15.55 38.75
CA GLU A 555 35.66 -15.90 40.17
C GLU A 555 34.22 -16.11 40.64
N VAL A 556 33.34 -15.12 40.44
CA VAL A 556 31.92 -15.18 40.82
C VAL A 556 31.21 -16.34 40.12
N ARG A 557 31.47 -16.55 38.82
CA ARG A 557 30.90 -17.67 38.05
C ARG A 557 31.33 -19.02 38.60
N LYS A 558 32.62 -19.18 38.92
CA LYS A 558 33.14 -20.41 39.51
C LYS A 558 32.48 -20.68 40.85
N ARG A 559 32.33 -19.65 41.68
CA ARG A 559 31.68 -19.74 42.98
C ARG A 559 30.20 -20.08 42.83
N LEU A 560 29.49 -19.46 41.89
CA LEU A 560 28.08 -19.72 41.61
C LEU A 560 27.83 -21.15 41.13
N ASN A 561 28.77 -21.70 40.36
CA ASN A 561 28.74 -23.12 39.98
C ASN A 561 28.91 -24.07 41.16
N ASN A 562 29.65 -23.65 42.19
CA ASN A 562 29.88 -24.43 43.41
C ASN A 562 28.85 -24.15 44.53
N LEU A 563 28.00 -23.14 44.37
CA LEU A 563 27.06 -22.68 45.40
C LEU A 563 26.18 -23.80 45.97
N ALA A 564 25.78 -24.74 45.11
CA ALA A 564 25.05 -25.95 45.49
C ALA A 564 25.75 -26.75 46.62
N ASN A 565 27.07 -26.91 46.52
CA ASN A 565 27.88 -27.61 47.52
C ASN A 565 28.13 -26.71 48.74
N ASP A 566 28.42 -25.42 48.52
CA ASP A 566 28.61 -24.45 49.61
C ASP A 566 27.39 -24.42 50.54
N ILE A 567 26.18 -24.49 49.99
CA ILE A 567 24.93 -24.54 50.77
C ILE A 567 24.85 -25.78 51.65
N LEU A 568 25.29 -26.95 51.16
CA LEU A 568 25.31 -28.18 51.95
C LEU A 568 26.38 -28.13 53.06
N GLU A 569 27.54 -27.55 52.78
CA GLU A 569 28.64 -27.46 53.74
C GLU A 569 28.38 -26.43 54.86
N GLN A 570 27.67 -25.33 54.54
CA GLN A 570 27.43 -24.22 55.48
C GLN A 570 26.23 -24.42 56.40
N ASN A 571 25.41 -25.45 56.17
CA ASN A 571 24.17 -25.66 56.87
C ASN A 571 24.11 -27.10 57.42
N ASP A 572 24.21 -27.22 58.74
CA ASP A 572 23.97 -28.48 59.42
C ASP A 572 22.46 -28.67 59.68
N PHE A 573 21.80 -29.40 58.78
CA PHE A 573 20.37 -29.71 58.87
C PHE A 573 20.03 -30.71 59.98
N ARG A 574 21.01 -31.22 60.73
CA ARG A 574 20.79 -32.08 61.90
C ARG A 574 20.71 -31.25 63.18
N ASN A 575 21.04 -29.96 63.13
CA ASN A 575 20.97 -29.08 64.27
C ASN A 575 19.67 -28.26 64.28
N ILE A 576 18.61 -28.85 64.84
CA ILE A 576 17.28 -28.22 64.93
C ILE A 576 17.25 -26.92 65.74
N GLU A 577 18.22 -26.68 66.63
CA GLU A 577 18.31 -25.43 67.40
C GLU A 577 18.60 -24.24 66.48
N ASN A 578 19.22 -24.48 65.32
CA ASN A 578 19.52 -23.45 64.33
C ASN A 578 18.35 -23.13 63.40
N TYR A 579 17.26 -23.91 63.40
CA TYR A 579 16.16 -23.73 62.45
C TYR A 579 15.45 -22.38 62.62
N ALA A 580 15.44 -21.83 63.83
CA ALA A 580 14.91 -20.50 64.10
C ALA A 580 15.76 -19.37 63.49
N LYS A 581 17.06 -19.61 63.26
CA LYS A 581 17.98 -18.64 62.64
C LYS A 581 18.10 -18.84 61.13
N LYS A 582 18.06 -20.10 60.69
CA LYS A 582 18.17 -20.51 59.29
C LYS A 582 17.08 -21.52 58.99
N SER A 583 15.90 -21.04 58.61
CA SER A 583 14.76 -21.91 58.34
C SER A 583 15.02 -22.79 57.11
N PRO A 584 14.94 -24.13 57.23
CA PRO A 584 15.02 -25.01 56.09
C PRO A 584 13.89 -24.79 55.07
N ARG A 585 12.69 -24.40 55.53
CA ARG A 585 11.55 -24.03 54.68
C ARG A 585 11.91 -22.92 53.69
N ASP A 586 12.48 -21.83 54.20
CA ASP A 586 12.81 -20.66 53.37
C ASP A 586 13.94 -20.98 52.39
N LEU A 587 14.95 -21.74 52.83
CA LEU A 587 16.05 -22.17 51.97
C LEU A 587 15.58 -23.12 50.86
N LEU A 588 14.78 -24.13 51.20
CA LEU A 588 14.24 -25.09 50.23
C LEU A 588 13.34 -24.40 49.21
N ALA A 589 12.49 -23.46 49.63
CA ALA A 589 11.66 -22.68 48.71
C ALA A 589 12.50 -21.85 47.71
N LYS A 590 13.60 -21.23 48.16
CA LYS A 590 14.54 -20.50 47.28
C LYS A 590 15.26 -21.43 46.31
N LEU A 591 15.67 -22.61 46.78
CA LEU A 591 16.34 -23.62 45.95
C LEU A 591 15.40 -24.23 44.91
N GLU A 592 14.14 -24.50 45.26
CA GLU A 592 13.11 -24.97 44.32
C GLU A 592 12.84 -23.94 43.22
N LYS A 593 12.80 -22.65 43.59
CA LYS A 593 12.72 -21.55 42.64
C LYS A 593 13.97 -21.50 41.73
N ALA A 594 15.17 -21.71 42.27
CA ALA A 594 16.40 -21.79 41.48
C ALA A 594 16.44 -23.02 40.55
N ALA A 595 15.95 -24.17 41.02
CA ALA A 595 15.90 -25.41 40.24
C ALA A 595 14.92 -25.31 39.06
N SER A 596 13.77 -24.66 39.27
CA SER A 596 12.81 -24.37 38.20
C SER A 596 13.32 -23.31 37.21
N TYR A 597 14.15 -22.37 37.66
CA TYR A 597 14.83 -21.38 36.82
C TYR A 597 16.07 -21.97 36.12
N ARG A 598 15.84 -22.99 35.29
CA ARG A 598 16.82 -23.61 34.37
C ARG A 598 18.11 -24.18 35.00
N SER A 599 18.21 -24.29 36.32
CA SER A 599 19.42 -24.72 37.00
C SER A 599 19.25 -26.05 37.70
N ALA A 600 19.31 -27.15 36.93
CA ALA A 600 19.11 -28.51 37.41
C ALA A 600 20.08 -28.93 38.55
N LYS A 601 21.19 -28.21 38.74
CA LYS A 601 22.19 -28.48 39.79
C LYS A 601 21.67 -28.32 41.22
N TYR A 602 20.58 -27.58 41.43
CA TYR A 602 19.98 -27.42 42.77
C TYR A 602 19.01 -28.56 43.13
N SER A 603 18.53 -29.33 42.16
CA SER A 603 17.59 -30.44 42.44
C SER A 603 18.19 -31.54 43.33
N PRO A 604 19.43 -32.02 43.10
CA PRO A 604 20.06 -32.99 44.01
C PRO A 604 20.28 -32.44 45.42
N VAL A 605 20.56 -31.13 45.56
CA VAL A 605 20.75 -30.46 46.85
C VAL A 605 19.44 -30.45 47.64
N ILE A 606 18.33 -30.08 47.01
CA ILE A 606 16.99 -30.12 47.63
C ILE A 606 16.68 -31.52 48.16
N SER A 607 16.95 -32.56 47.36
CA SER A 607 16.75 -33.95 47.78
C SER A 607 17.64 -34.34 48.95
N SER A 608 18.92 -33.95 48.94
CA SER A 608 19.86 -34.23 50.03
C SER A 608 19.44 -33.56 51.34
N ILE A 609 19.08 -32.27 51.29
CA ILE A 609 18.61 -31.52 52.46
C ILE A 609 17.33 -32.16 53.02
N SER A 610 16.36 -32.44 52.15
CA SER A 610 15.09 -33.06 52.57
C SER A 610 15.30 -34.42 53.22
N GLU A 611 16.24 -35.22 52.68
CA GLU A 611 16.59 -36.52 53.23
C GLU A 611 17.33 -36.42 54.56
N ASP A 612 18.30 -35.50 54.70
CA ASP A 612 19.01 -35.27 55.97
C ASP A 612 18.04 -34.85 57.08
N ILE A 613 17.10 -33.95 56.76
CA ILE A 613 16.04 -33.54 57.69
C ILE A 613 15.18 -34.74 58.08
N ARG A 614 14.73 -35.53 57.09
CA ARG A 614 13.88 -36.71 57.33
C ARG A 614 14.57 -37.72 58.24
N VAL A 615 15.79 -38.14 57.88
CA VAL A 615 16.58 -39.13 58.63
C VAL A 615 16.86 -38.65 60.06
N TYR A 616 17.19 -37.36 60.23
CA TYR A 616 17.39 -36.79 61.56
C TYR A 616 16.12 -36.84 62.40
N PHE A 617 14.99 -36.37 61.86
CA PHE A 617 13.73 -36.34 62.60
C PHE A 617 13.26 -37.75 62.94
N GLU A 618 13.33 -38.71 62.02
CA GLU A 618 13.00 -40.12 62.28
C GLU A 618 13.85 -40.70 63.42
N GLY A 619 15.17 -40.44 63.39
CA GLY A 619 16.09 -40.88 64.46
C GLY A 619 15.82 -40.20 65.81
N ALA A 620 15.60 -38.89 65.81
CA ALA A 620 15.33 -38.11 67.02
C ALA A 620 13.98 -38.51 67.67
N ILE A 621 12.95 -38.72 66.84
CA ILE A 621 11.65 -39.21 67.27
C ILE A 621 11.79 -40.62 67.87
N LYS A 622 12.50 -41.53 67.20
CA LYS A 622 12.74 -42.88 67.72
C LYS A 622 13.48 -42.86 69.06
N ASN A 623 14.51 -42.03 69.19
CA ASN A 623 15.25 -41.87 70.45
C ASN A 623 14.36 -41.33 71.58
N ALA A 624 13.46 -40.39 71.27
CA ALA A 624 12.47 -39.89 72.22
C ALA A 624 11.48 -41.00 72.65
N CYS A 625 11.08 -41.87 71.73
CA CYS A 625 10.22 -43.02 72.03
C CYS A 625 10.89 -44.02 73.00
N GLU A 626 12.19 -44.28 72.83
CA GLU A 626 12.95 -45.19 73.68
C GLU A 626 13.34 -44.57 75.04
N ALA A 627 13.21 -43.25 75.20
CA ALA A 627 13.51 -42.55 76.45
C ALA A 627 12.44 -42.76 77.54
N SER A 628 12.84 -42.60 78.80
CA SER A 628 11.91 -42.57 79.94
C SER A 628 10.91 -41.41 79.80
N ILE A 629 9.72 -41.55 80.41
CA ILE A 629 8.61 -40.58 80.31
C ILE A 629 9.07 -39.14 80.52
N ASP A 630 9.83 -38.88 81.59
CA ASP A 630 10.34 -37.53 81.90
C ASP A 630 11.31 -36.96 80.86
N LYS A 631 12.09 -37.82 80.19
CA LYS A 631 13.08 -37.41 79.17
C LYS A 631 12.45 -37.26 77.79
N ARG A 632 11.41 -38.03 77.49
CA ARG A 632 10.68 -37.99 76.23
C ARG A 632 10.04 -36.63 76.00
N SER A 633 9.32 -36.10 76.99
CA SER A 633 8.69 -34.77 76.88
C SER A 633 9.72 -33.67 76.60
N ALA A 634 10.86 -33.70 77.30
CA ALA A 634 11.96 -32.76 77.09
C ALA A 634 12.61 -32.87 75.69
N GLN A 635 12.63 -34.06 75.08
CA GLN A 635 13.16 -34.29 73.73
C GLN A 635 12.15 -33.97 72.61
N MET A 636 10.85 -34.11 72.88
CA MET A 636 9.78 -33.84 71.90
C MET A 636 9.49 -32.34 71.70
N LEU A 637 9.66 -31.52 72.73
CA LEU A 637 9.40 -30.08 72.67
C LEU A 637 10.26 -29.36 71.59
N PRO A 638 11.59 -29.57 71.51
CA PRO A 638 12.41 -29.00 70.44
C PRO A 638 12.00 -29.48 69.04
N LEU A 639 11.60 -30.76 68.90
CA LEU A 639 11.16 -31.33 67.62
C LEU A 639 9.87 -30.68 67.12
N GLN A 640 8.87 -30.53 67.99
CA GLN A 640 7.62 -29.83 67.67
C GLN A 640 7.86 -28.36 67.33
N ALA A 641 8.77 -27.69 68.05
CA ALA A 641 9.14 -26.31 67.75
C ALA A 641 9.90 -26.18 66.42
N ALA A 642 10.64 -27.21 66.01
CA ALA A 642 11.39 -27.25 64.75
C ALA A 642 10.49 -27.52 63.53
N LEU A 643 9.38 -28.25 63.70
CA LEU A 643 8.44 -28.58 62.62
C LEU A 643 7.89 -27.35 61.87
N ARG A 644 7.66 -26.23 62.57
CA ARG A 644 7.14 -24.99 61.96
C ARG A 644 8.10 -24.35 60.95
N PHE A 645 9.37 -24.75 60.97
CA PHE A 645 10.41 -24.25 60.07
C PHE A 645 10.68 -25.20 58.90
N LEU A 646 9.89 -26.27 58.74
CA LEU A 646 9.98 -27.21 57.63
C LEU A 646 8.96 -26.86 56.53
N PRO A 647 9.19 -27.33 55.29
CA PRO A 647 8.18 -27.29 54.24
C PRO A 647 6.90 -28.04 54.65
N ASP A 648 5.74 -27.60 54.14
CA ASP A 648 4.44 -28.14 54.55
C ASP A 648 4.31 -29.66 54.27
N THR A 649 4.98 -30.15 53.23
CA THR A 649 5.06 -31.58 52.88
C THR A 649 5.78 -32.40 53.96
N SER A 650 6.96 -31.96 54.37
CA SER A 650 7.74 -32.56 55.45
C SER A 650 7.04 -32.40 56.81
N GLN A 651 6.43 -31.23 57.05
CA GLN A 651 5.69 -30.95 58.27
C GLN A 651 4.50 -31.90 58.43
N THR A 652 3.70 -32.11 57.39
CA THR A 652 2.53 -33.00 57.44
C THR A 652 2.94 -34.44 57.72
N LEU A 653 3.98 -34.93 57.02
CA LEU A 653 4.49 -36.29 57.19
C LEU A 653 5.01 -36.53 58.62
N LEU A 654 5.81 -35.59 59.14
CA LEU A 654 6.42 -35.72 60.46
C LEU A 654 5.41 -35.47 61.58
N THR A 655 4.44 -34.57 61.40
CA THR A 655 3.35 -34.34 62.35
C THR A 655 2.49 -35.60 62.50
N SER A 656 2.15 -36.26 61.39
CA SER A 656 1.43 -37.55 61.43
C SER A 656 2.19 -38.61 62.22
N HIS A 657 3.52 -38.68 62.09
CA HIS A 657 4.33 -39.62 62.86
C HIS A 657 4.38 -39.24 64.34
N ILE A 658 4.53 -37.96 64.67
CA ILE A 658 4.49 -37.49 66.06
C ILE A 658 3.13 -37.78 66.69
N ASP A 659 2.03 -37.53 65.98
CA ASP A 659 0.66 -37.75 66.48
C ASP A 659 0.36 -39.24 66.65
N GLU A 660 0.79 -40.10 65.71
CA GLU A 660 0.66 -41.56 65.85
C GLU A 660 1.40 -42.06 67.10
N LEU A 661 2.54 -41.45 67.42
CA LEU A 661 3.34 -41.80 68.61
C LEU A 661 2.73 -41.27 69.90
N ILE A 662 2.16 -40.06 69.88
CA ILE A 662 1.39 -39.52 71.01
C ILE A 662 0.17 -40.40 71.29
N ASN A 663 -0.52 -40.87 70.23
CA ASN A 663 -1.68 -41.76 70.38
C ASN A 663 -1.30 -43.15 70.91
N LYS A 664 -0.22 -43.76 70.42
CA LYS A 664 0.31 -45.03 70.99
C LYS A 664 0.74 -44.90 72.45
N PHE A 665 1.13 -43.69 72.87
CA PHE A 665 1.47 -43.41 74.26
C PHE A 665 0.22 -43.34 75.15
N ILE A 666 -0.84 -42.65 74.70
CA ILE A 666 -2.12 -42.55 75.42
C ILE A 666 -2.79 -43.92 75.60
N GLU A 667 -2.53 -44.88 74.72
CA GLU A 667 -3.05 -46.26 74.82
C GLU A 667 -2.26 -47.17 75.78
N HIS A 668 -1.06 -46.76 76.22
CA HIS A 668 -0.16 -47.54 77.07
C HIS A 668 0.02 -46.98 78.50
N GLU A 669 -0.56 -45.83 78.80
CA GLU A 669 -0.87 -45.34 80.17
C GLU A 669 -2.27 -45.80 80.59
#